data_AF-A0A6J8F836-F1
#
_entry.id   AF-A0A6J8F836-F1
#
_cell.length_a   1.000
_cell.length_b   1.000
_cell.length_c   1.000
_cell.angle_alpha   90.00
_cell.angle_beta   90.00
_cell.angle_gamma   90.00
#
_symmetry.space_group_name_H-M   'P 1'
#
loop_
_entity.id
_entity.type
_entity.pdbx_description
1 polymer ?
#
loop_
_entity_poly.entity_id
_entity_poly.type
_entity_poly.pdbx_seq_one_letter_code
_entity_poly.pdbx_strand_id
1 'polypeptide(L)'
;MPSLVWLGRAWRVGSDDFAFSSVLHAMLLAGSAALVACRVNTARLNCLDDCDGASVTWGRAMMGLFFANLVGAAPFLLTAVYSLRGGVFEISKRKAVPKLLYINTACIAWIFLLSCLGAKHAIIDGEASYCTRASTRHMLRGAIMIDLINCVLYIALLIVAFDPSGRRVYQSSSDYTNAWWNRFRICCCRFGKWNQAEDAYIHLAQVFAIAFRGYDIVPSDIAAGILLLHGYQSRSRRLLSRLVNYGPNPKGYHERLSSQARPAQRLTPEQRAWAHELQQYSRFFIAAYGWLLFEFQHFGSGLARLCCFDPCMCCRHHPGRHIGQSCFCDVAALLHETLVPEADVLLTSWENRVFKPVHYVAYDRSSDAVVIAIRGSMSIEDCVTDLAALPVTLSLRDTPPDVPISEYYAHGGMVRCAYYVLDNLCEHGILQQLLRGSFAGKKVVVLGHSLGAGVALILSAILWSDHTVLRNRLRCLAYAPPGGTVSKSLMEYQKGFVAAACMGYDMIPRLAQHTFDSFREAIFDVLAASAMNKNMIFMNVLRTSTIAKSFHPSTSADFQQRRSAESASLREFLQSTSFVPTYETQKLYNCSLMIHYVKVVEVCTNTWCLPGCQRCEEVYIPVVQDFKAVQMVLASPRMLTDHFPDRLFRIMQRSMELFDKGELDRFYVDDISNLAPCLEEAPMHYVESTPNTTETASLISYGAA
;
A
#
# COMPACT_ATOMS: atom_id res chain seq x y z
N MET A 1 -4.31 19.54 -1.19
CA MET A 1 -4.29 20.74 -2.03
C MET A 1 -5.20 20.49 -3.21
N PRO A 2 -6.11 21.43 -3.54
CA PRO A 2 -6.89 21.34 -4.76
C PRO A 2 -6.02 21.13 -5.98
N SER A 3 -6.54 20.34 -6.91
CA SER A 3 -5.95 20.14 -8.22
C SER A 3 -5.62 21.47 -8.88
N LEU A 4 -4.48 21.52 -9.57
CA LEU A 4 -4.12 22.68 -10.36
C LEU A 4 -5.18 22.89 -11.45
N VAL A 5 -5.77 24.09 -11.48
CA VAL A 5 -6.60 24.52 -12.60
C VAL A 5 -5.73 25.24 -13.62
N TRP A 6 -5.58 24.63 -14.79
CA TRP A 6 -4.79 25.16 -15.90
C TRP A 6 -5.47 24.83 -17.24
N LEU A 7 -5.45 25.76 -18.20
CA LEU A 7 -6.19 25.66 -19.46
C LEU A 7 -7.70 25.40 -19.28
N GLY A 8 -8.28 25.98 -18.22
CA GLY A 8 -9.71 25.84 -17.89
C GLY A 8 -10.12 24.46 -17.36
N ARG A 9 -9.18 23.55 -17.12
CA ARG A 9 -9.41 22.17 -16.66
C ARG A 9 -8.64 21.88 -15.36
N ALA A 10 -9.12 20.90 -14.58
CA ALA A 10 -8.37 20.35 -13.45
C ALA A 10 -7.29 19.37 -13.92
N TRP A 11 -6.18 19.31 -13.19
CA TRP A 11 -5.01 18.44 -13.46
C TRP A 11 -4.68 17.56 -12.26
N ARG A 12 -3.94 16.46 -12.46
CA ARG A 12 -3.59 15.48 -11.40
C ARG A 12 -2.47 15.92 -10.45
N VAL A 13 -2.06 17.18 -10.54
CA VAL A 13 -0.94 17.76 -9.81
C VAL A 13 -1.38 19.04 -9.12
N GLY A 14 -0.78 19.33 -7.97
CA GLY A 14 -0.94 20.57 -7.23
C GLY A 14 0.07 21.63 -7.69
N SER A 15 -0.20 22.89 -7.38
CA SER A 15 0.73 23.98 -7.71
C SER A 15 2.10 23.90 -7.02
N ASP A 16 2.22 23.06 -5.99
CA ASP A 16 3.44 22.81 -5.22
C ASP A 16 4.28 21.63 -5.74
N ASP A 17 3.82 20.92 -6.77
CA ASP A 17 4.53 19.79 -7.40
C ASP A 17 5.59 20.20 -8.43
N PHE A 18 5.61 21.48 -8.83
CA PHE A 18 6.45 21.93 -9.95
C PHE A 18 7.87 22.35 -9.55
N ALA A 19 8.22 22.32 -8.26
CA ALA A 19 9.49 22.84 -7.78
C ALA A 19 10.70 22.13 -8.41
N PHE A 20 10.79 20.80 -8.27
CA PHE A 20 11.93 20.03 -8.78
C PHE A 20 11.98 19.98 -10.29
N SER A 21 10.83 19.77 -10.95
CA SER A 21 10.77 19.76 -12.41
C SER A 21 11.20 21.11 -12.98
N SER A 22 10.77 22.22 -12.38
CA SER A 22 11.17 23.55 -12.84
C SER A 22 12.64 23.86 -12.61
N VAL A 23 13.24 23.39 -11.50
CA VAL A 23 14.71 23.49 -11.30
C VAL A 23 15.46 22.69 -12.35
N LEU A 24 15.02 21.46 -12.64
CA LEU A 24 15.62 20.62 -13.69
C LEU A 24 15.55 21.30 -15.07
N HIS A 25 14.38 21.81 -15.46
CA HIS A 25 14.21 22.55 -16.72
C HIS A 25 15.11 23.80 -16.76
N ALA A 26 15.19 24.58 -15.69
CA ALA A 26 16.06 25.74 -15.63
C ALA A 26 17.55 25.38 -15.76
N MET A 27 18.00 24.28 -15.12
CA MET A 27 19.37 23.80 -15.24
C MET A 27 19.71 23.36 -16.67
N LEU A 28 18.79 22.65 -17.35
CA LEU A 28 18.98 22.22 -18.73
C LEU A 28 19.07 23.42 -19.68
N LEU A 29 18.19 24.42 -19.52
CA LEU A 29 18.23 25.67 -20.30
C LEU A 29 19.51 26.46 -20.05
N ALA A 30 19.94 26.61 -18.80
CA ALA A 30 21.18 27.29 -18.45
C ALA A 30 22.41 26.55 -19.01
N GLY A 31 22.41 25.22 -18.96
CA GLY A 31 23.45 24.38 -19.55
C GLY A 31 23.54 24.55 -21.07
N SER A 32 22.41 24.51 -21.77
CA SER A 32 22.36 24.78 -23.22
C SER A 32 22.85 26.19 -23.57
N ALA A 33 22.38 27.21 -22.83
CA ALA A 33 22.82 28.59 -23.02
C ALA A 33 24.33 28.76 -22.81
N ALA A 34 24.91 28.10 -21.80
CA ALA A 34 26.36 28.14 -21.54
C ALA A 34 27.16 27.51 -22.69
N LEU A 35 26.69 26.37 -23.24
CA LEU A 35 27.35 25.72 -24.38
C LEU A 35 27.40 26.62 -25.62
N VAL A 36 26.31 27.35 -25.91
CA VAL A 36 26.28 28.29 -27.03
C VAL A 36 27.13 29.53 -26.72
N ALA A 37 27.03 30.09 -25.50
CA ALA A 37 27.77 31.29 -25.08
C ALA A 37 29.29 31.13 -25.24
N CYS A 38 29.85 29.96 -24.92
CA CYS A 38 31.27 29.67 -25.11
C CYS A 38 31.72 29.70 -26.58
N ARG A 39 30.79 29.75 -27.54
CA ARG A 39 31.03 29.79 -28.99
C ARG A 39 30.50 31.05 -29.65
N VAL A 40 30.09 32.07 -28.89
CA VAL A 40 29.66 33.35 -29.44
C VAL A 40 30.87 34.25 -29.69
N ASN A 41 30.99 34.79 -30.90
CA ASN A 41 31.98 35.79 -31.25
C ASN A 41 31.34 36.91 -32.09
N THR A 42 31.07 38.05 -31.46
CA THR A 42 30.35 39.18 -32.07
C THR A 42 31.15 39.89 -33.16
N ALA A 43 32.46 39.63 -33.28
CA ALA A 43 33.28 40.16 -34.37
C ALA A 43 33.06 39.41 -35.70
N ARG A 44 32.41 38.23 -35.68
CA ARG A 44 32.11 37.43 -36.87
C ARG A 44 30.70 37.75 -37.41
N LEU A 45 30.54 37.69 -38.73
CA LEU A 45 29.28 38.02 -39.41
C LEU A 45 28.11 37.09 -39.02
N ASN A 46 28.42 35.83 -38.68
CA ASN A 46 27.45 34.83 -38.20
C ASN A 46 27.44 34.70 -36.67
N CYS A 47 28.17 35.56 -35.95
CA CYS A 47 28.27 35.57 -34.49
C CYS A 47 28.79 34.27 -33.83
N LEU A 48 29.30 33.30 -34.60
CA LEU A 48 29.82 32.04 -34.10
C LEU A 48 31.33 31.99 -34.26
N ASP A 49 32.02 31.63 -33.18
CA ASP A 49 33.46 31.39 -33.22
C ASP A 49 33.74 30.09 -33.99
N ASP A 50 34.87 30.06 -34.70
CA ASP A 50 35.40 28.86 -35.35
C ASP A 50 34.53 28.27 -36.49
N CYS A 51 33.50 28.98 -36.96
CA CYS A 51 32.55 28.55 -37.99
C CYS A 51 32.45 29.54 -39.17
N ASP A 52 33.58 29.96 -39.74
CA ASP A 52 33.64 31.07 -40.72
C ASP A 52 32.85 30.82 -42.01
N GLY A 53 32.71 29.57 -42.44
CA GLY A 53 31.97 29.19 -43.65
C GLY A 53 30.46 29.04 -43.44
N ALA A 54 29.96 29.13 -42.20
CA ALA A 54 28.57 28.85 -41.90
C ALA A 54 27.66 30.06 -42.13
N SER A 55 26.43 29.80 -42.55
CA SER A 55 25.48 30.86 -42.90
C SER A 55 25.12 31.78 -41.73
N VAL A 56 24.92 33.07 -42.03
CA VAL A 56 24.44 34.08 -41.06
C VAL A 56 23.07 33.70 -40.49
N THR A 57 22.25 32.97 -41.27
CA THR A 57 20.96 32.43 -40.82
C THR A 57 21.11 31.41 -39.70
N TRP A 58 22.07 30.48 -39.81
CA TRP A 58 22.34 29.51 -38.74
C TRP A 58 22.91 30.18 -37.50
N GLY A 59 23.85 31.10 -37.68
CA GLY A 59 24.39 31.94 -36.60
C GLY A 59 23.30 32.68 -35.81
N ARG A 60 22.37 33.34 -36.53
CA ARG A 60 21.21 34.01 -35.91
C ARG A 60 20.27 33.03 -35.20
N ALA A 61 20.06 31.83 -35.75
CA ALA A 61 19.24 30.80 -35.09
C ALA A 61 19.88 30.34 -33.75
N MET A 62 21.20 30.16 -33.72
CA MET A 62 21.94 29.80 -32.50
C MET A 62 21.97 30.94 -31.47
N MET A 63 22.15 32.19 -31.91
CA MET A 63 22.00 33.34 -31.02
C MET A 63 20.57 33.47 -30.47
N GLY A 64 19.56 33.22 -31.31
CA GLY A 64 18.16 33.16 -30.89
C GLY A 64 17.92 32.09 -29.83
N LEU A 65 18.48 30.89 -30.01
CA LEU A 65 18.40 29.79 -29.06
C LEU A 65 19.08 30.13 -27.73
N PHE A 66 20.27 30.75 -27.78
CA PHE A 66 20.98 31.25 -26.60
C PHE A 66 20.13 32.22 -25.77
N PHE A 67 19.58 33.26 -26.41
CA PHE A 67 18.74 34.24 -25.71
C PHE A 67 17.43 33.61 -25.21
N ALA A 68 16.80 32.74 -25.99
CA ALA A 68 15.59 32.03 -25.60
C ALA A 68 15.81 31.15 -24.36
N ASN A 69 16.94 30.45 -24.28
CA ASN A 69 17.28 29.61 -23.13
C ASN A 69 17.64 30.44 -21.90
N LEU A 70 18.41 31.52 -22.06
CA LEU A 70 18.76 32.42 -20.97
C LEU A 70 17.52 33.09 -20.35
N VAL A 71 16.65 33.66 -21.20
CA VAL A 71 15.41 34.29 -20.77
C VAL A 71 14.41 33.25 -20.26
N GLY A 72 14.34 32.09 -20.91
CA GLY A 72 13.45 30.99 -20.56
C GLY A 72 13.77 30.33 -19.22
N ALA A 73 15.03 30.35 -18.76
CA ALA A 73 15.39 29.78 -17.46
C ALA A 73 14.76 30.55 -16.27
N ALA A 74 14.60 31.87 -16.39
CA ALA A 74 14.06 32.72 -15.33
C ALA A 74 12.62 32.37 -14.89
N PRO A 75 11.62 32.23 -15.78
CA PRO A 75 10.25 31.86 -15.38
C PRO A 75 10.17 30.44 -14.80
N PHE A 76 11.04 29.50 -15.21
CA PHE A 76 11.17 28.20 -14.56
C PHE A 76 11.69 28.33 -13.12
N LEU A 77 12.75 29.11 -12.88
CA LEU A 77 13.24 29.38 -11.52
C LEU A 77 12.19 30.07 -10.65
N LEU A 78 11.46 31.05 -11.20
CA LEU A 78 10.34 31.68 -10.51
C LEU A 78 9.25 30.66 -10.17
N THR A 79 8.91 29.77 -11.11
CA THR A 79 7.94 28.69 -10.86
C THR A 79 8.40 27.81 -9.71
N ALA A 80 9.69 27.45 -9.65
CA ALA A 80 10.25 26.69 -8.55
C ALA A 80 10.12 27.42 -7.21
N VAL A 81 10.52 28.70 -7.15
CA VAL A 81 10.46 29.52 -5.94
C VAL A 81 9.02 29.66 -5.43
N TYR A 82 8.07 29.97 -6.33
CA TYR A 82 6.66 30.09 -5.94
C TYR A 82 6.06 28.74 -5.54
N SER A 83 6.39 27.65 -6.24
CA SER A 83 5.94 26.29 -5.91
C SER A 83 6.40 25.84 -4.52
N LEU A 84 7.50 26.37 -3.98
CA LEU A 84 8.03 26.04 -2.65
C LEU A 84 7.40 26.86 -1.51
N ARG A 85 6.51 27.83 -1.80
CA ARG A 85 5.95 28.72 -0.78
C ARG A 85 4.80 28.07 -0.03
N GLY A 86 4.85 28.18 1.30
CA GLY A 86 3.75 27.80 2.19
C GLY A 86 3.59 26.30 2.42
N GLY A 87 2.68 25.96 3.33
CA GLY A 87 2.21 24.60 3.58
C GLY A 87 1.29 24.10 2.46
N VAL A 88 1.01 22.79 2.48
CA VAL A 88 0.19 22.12 1.44
C VAL A 88 -1.18 22.75 1.29
N PHE A 89 -1.81 23.20 2.39
CA PHE A 89 -3.14 23.81 2.37
C PHE A 89 -3.14 25.34 2.21
N GLU A 90 -1.97 25.99 2.12
CA GLU A 90 -1.84 27.44 1.90
C GLU A 90 -1.77 27.81 0.41
N ILE A 91 -2.86 27.60 -0.31
CA ILE A 91 -2.95 27.74 -1.78
C ILE A 91 -2.64 29.17 -2.24
N SER A 92 -3.02 30.17 -1.44
CA SER A 92 -2.89 31.59 -1.75
C SER A 92 -1.45 32.01 -2.02
N LYS A 93 -0.49 31.35 -1.35
CA LYS A 93 0.95 31.59 -1.50
C LYS A 93 1.50 31.16 -2.87
N ARG A 94 0.71 30.38 -3.64
CA ARG A 94 1.10 29.78 -4.93
C ARG A 94 0.22 30.22 -6.11
N LYS A 95 -0.60 31.25 -5.95
CA LYS A 95 -1.49 31.81 -7.01
C LYS A 95 -0.77 32.22 -8.31
N ALA A 96 0.55 32.46 -8.25
CA ALA A 96 1.35 32.81 -9.42
C ALA A 96 1.72 31.60 -10.30
N VAL A 97 1.74 30.37 -9.76
CA VAL A 97 2.22 29.17 -10.48
C VAL A 97 1.43 28.90 -11.76
N PRO A 98 0.08 28.92 -11.79
CA PRO A 98 -0.65 28.70 -13.05
C PRO A 98 -0.30 29.73 -14.13
N LYS A 99 -0.05 30.99 -13.75
CA LYS A 99 0.32 32.07 -14.69
C LYS A 99 1.72 31.81 -15.26
N LEU A 100 2.66 31.41 -14.40
CA LEU A 100 4.03 31.08 -14.81
C LEU A 100 4.07 29.83 -15.72
N LEU A 101 3.18 28.86 -15.52
CA LEU A 101 3.10 27.69 -16.40
C LEU A 101 2.71 28.04 -17.85
N TYR A 102 1.84 29.04 -18.06
CA TYR A 102 1.59 29.55 -19.41
C TYR A 102 2.84 30.14 -20.05
N ILE A 103 3.62 30.91 -19.28
CA ILE A 103 4.89 31.50 -19.73
C ILE A 103 5.89 30.39 -20.05
N ASN A 104 6.08 29.42 -19.15
CA ASN A 104 6.97 28.28 -19.36
C ASN A 104 6.60 27.48 -20.61
N THR A 105 5.30 27.24 -20.84
CA THR A 105 4.81 26.52 -22.04
C THR A 105 5.14 27.30 -23.31
N ALA A 106 4.93 28.61 -23.31
CA ALA A 106 5.27 29.46 -24.45
C ALA A 106 6.79 29.48 -24.71
N CYS A 107 7.60 29.57 -23.65
CA CYS A 107 9.06 29.49 -23.75
C CYS A 107 9.51 28.14 -24.35
N ILE A 108 8.98 27.01 -23.87
CA ILE A 108 9.32 25.68 -24.38
C ILE A 108 8.90 25.53 -25.85
N ALA A 109 7.70 26.01 -26.22
CA ALA A 109 7.26 25.97 -27.62
C ALA A 109 8.19 26.77 -28.53
N TRP A 110 8.64 27.95 -28.09
CA TRP A 110 9.58 28.77 -28.85
C TRP A 110 10.98 28.13 -28.95
N ILE A 111 11.49 27.59 -27.84
CA ILE A 111 12.77 26.87 -27.80
C ILE A 111 12.72 25.62 -28.70
N PHE A 112 11.61 24.90 -28.73
CA PHE A 112 11.41 23.75 -29.62
C PHE A 112 11.54 24.16 -31.09
N LEU A 113 10.86 25.24 -31.52
CA LEU A 113 10.95 25.74 -32.89
C LEU A 113 12.38 26.16 -33.26
N LEU A 114 13.06 26.89 -32.39
CA LEU A 114 14.45 27.30 -32.60
C LEU A 114 15.41 26.10 -32.63
N SER A 115 15.16 25.08 -31.80
CA SER A 115 15.95 23.84 -31.78
C SER A 115 15.76 23.03 -33.05
N CYS A 116 14.53 22.95 -33.58
CA CYS A 116 14.26 22.32 -34.88
C CYS A 116 14.94 23.06 -36.03
N LEU A 117 14.88 24.41 -36.05
CA LEU A 117 15.59 25.21 -37.05
C LEU A 117 17.11 25.05 -36.93
N GLY A 118 17.63 25.05 -35.71
CA GLY A 118 19.04 24.79 -35.41
C GLY A 118 19.49 23.40 -35.87
N ALA A 119 18.69 22.37 -35.60
CA ALA A 119 18.96 21.00 -36.03
C ALA A 119 18.93 20.85 -37.56
N LYS A 120 17.95 21.46 -38.23
CA LYS A 120 17.87 21.47 -39.70
C LYS A 120 19.14 22.06 -40.28
N HIS A 121 19.53 23.27 -39.88
CA HIS A 121 20.72 23.92 -40.40
C HIS A 121 22.00 23.15 -40.05
N ALA A 122 22.15 22.69 -38.80
CA ALA A 122 23.35 22.01 -38.34
C ALA A 122 23.56 20.61 -38.94
N ILE A 123 22.48 19.87 -39.25
CA ILE A 123 22.51 18.46 -39.67
C ILE A 123 22.14 18.31 -41.15
N ILE A 124 20.99 18.85 -41.56
CA ILE A 124 20.45 18.67 -42.92
C ILE A 124 21.18 19.57 -43.90
N ASP A 125 21.31 20.86 -43.58
CA ASP A 125 21.99 21.82 -44.46
C ASP A 125 23.53 21.76 -44.30
N GLY A 126 24.02 20.90 -43.39
CA GLY A 126 25.44 20.64 -43.21
C GLY A 126 26.25 21.78 -42.57
N GLU A 127 25.60 22.81 -42.02
CA GLU A 127 26.27 24.05 -41.57
C GLU A 127 27.30 23.81 -40.45
N ALA A 128 27.06 22.82 -39.59
CA ALA A 128 28.00 22.47 -38.52
C ALA A 128 29.33 21.89 -39.07
N SER A 129 29.38 21.45 -40.32
CA SER A 129 30.63 20.96 -40.94
C SER A 129 31.64 22.08 -41.21
N TYR A 130 31.18 23.34 -41.34
CA TYR A 130 32.02 24.52 -41.51
C TYR A 130 32.76 24.93 -40.23
N CYS A 131 32.46 24.32 -39.08
CA CYS A 131 33.18 24.59 -37.84
C CYS A 131 34.44 23.73 -37.74
N THR A 132 35.61 24.35 -37.59
CA THR A 132 36.90 23.64 -37.74
C THR A 132 37.18 22.68 -36.58
N ARG A 133 36.94 23.10 -35.33
CA ARG A 133 37.18 22.27 -34.15
C ARG A 133 36.00 21.33 -33.90
N ALA A 134 36.35 20.06 -33.63
CA ALA A 134 35.37 19.06 -33.21
C ALA A 134 34.61 19.49 -31.95
N SER A 135 35.28 20.15 -30.99
CA SER A 135 34.66 20.64 -29.76
C SER A 135 33.55 21.66 -30.03
N THR A 136 33.73 22.60 -30.97
CA THR A 136 32.69 23.55 -31.39
C THR A 136 31.47 22.82 -31.95
N ARG A 137 31.69 21.85 -32.85
CA ARG A 137 30.62 21.02 -33.44
C ARG A 137 29.83 20.25 -32.37
N HIS A 138 30.53 19.61 -31.42
CA HIS A 138 29.89 18.85 -30.36
C HIS A 138 29.14 19.75 -29.37
N MET A 139 29.65 20.95 -29.05
CA MET A 139 28.97 21.88 -28.14
C MET A 139 27.67 22.42 -28.74
N LEU A 140 27.68 22.86 -30.01
CA LEU A 140 26.48 23.39 -30.68
C LEU A 140 25.42 22.29 -30.90
N ARG A 141 25.84 21.08 -31.31
CA ARG A 141 24.92 19.92 -31.41
C ARG A 141 24.40 19.48 -30.05
N GLY A 142 25.26 19.50 -29.03
CA GLY A 142 24.90 19.18 -27.65
C GLY A 142 23.85 20.13 -27.07
N ALA A 143 23.98 21.44 -27.33
CA ALA A 143 22.97 22.44 -26.95
C ALA A 143 21.60 22.12 -27.56
N ILE A 144 21.53 21.90 -28.88
CA ILE A 144 20.30 21.51 -29.59
C ILE A 144 19.70 20.22 -29.01
N MET A 145 20.54 19.22 -28.73
CA MET A 145 20.09 17.94 -28.17
C MET A 145 19.51 18.11 -26.76
N ILE A 146 20.18 18.88 -25.89
CA ILE A 146 19.68 19.19 -24.54
C ILE A 146 18.31 19.84 -24.61
N ASP A 147 18.11 20.82 -25.51
CA ASP A 147 16.83 21.52 -25.63
C ASP A 147 15.72 20.63 -26.17
N LEU A 148 16.00 19.75 -27.14
CA LEU A 148 15.04 18.75 -27.61
C LEU A 148 14.66 17.76 -26.51
N ILE A 149 15.63 17.26 -25.73
CA ILE A 149 15.37 16.40 -24.56
C ILE A 149 14.52 17.16 -23.54
N ASN A 150 14.84 18.42 -23.27
CA ASN A 150 14.10 19.27 -22.34
C ASN A 150 12.63 19.43 -22.76
N CYS A 151 12.37 19.62 -24.07
CA CYS A 151 11.01 19.67 -24.62
C CYS A 151 10.27 18.33 -24.44
N VAL A 152 10.93 17.20 -24.70
CA VAL A 152 10.34 15.87 -24.50
C VAL A 152 10.00 15.64 -23.03
N LEU A 153 10.90 15.99 -22.11
CA LEU A 153 10.66 15.88 -20.66
C LEU A 153 9.47 16.76 -20.23
N TYR A 154 9.35 17.97 -20.77
CA TYR A 154 8.23 18.86 -20.47
C TYR A 154 6.89 18.30 -20.96
N ILE A 155 6.86 17.75 -22.18
CA ILE A 155 5.66 17.10 -22.73
C ILE A 155 5.30 15.86 -21.90
N ALA A 156 6.29 15.04 -21.52
CA ALA A 156 6.07 13.88 -20.66
C ALA A 156 5.48 14.28 -19.30
N LEU A 157 5.98 15.37 -18.69
CA LEU A 157 5.42 15.93 -17.46
C LEU A 157 3.95 16.31 -17.64
N LEU A 158 3.60 16.99 -18.74
CA LEU A 158 2.21 17.35 -19.03
C LEU A 158 1.33 16.12 -19.24
N ILE A 159 1.81 15.08 -19.92
CA ILE A 159 1.06 13.82 -20.12
C ILE A 159 0.77 13.14 -18.78
N VAL A 160 1.77 13.06 -17.89
CA VAL A 160 1.61 12.46 -16.56
C VAL A 160 0.66 13.28 -15.69
N ALA A 161 0.75 14.61 -15.77
CA ALA A 161 -0.09 15.53 -15.01
C ALA A 161 -1.53 15.64 -15.56
N PHE A 162 -1.75 15.27 -16.82
CA PHE A 162 -3.03 15.44 -17.50
C PHE A 162 -4.12 14.62 -16.80
N ASP A 163 -5.24 15.27 -16.50
CA ASP A 163 -6.44 14.57 -16.06
C ASP A 163 -7.44 14.43 -17.22
N PRO A 164 -7.70 13.20 -17.71
CA PRO A 164 -8.67 12.95 -18.77
C PRO A 164 -10.08 13.42 -18.40
N SER A 165 -10.47 13.30 -17.12
CA SER A 165 -11.76 13.81 -16.64
C SER A 165 -11.84 15.33 -16.70
N GLY A 166 -10.81 16.05 -16.26
CA GLY A 166 -10.70 17.51 -16.36
C GLY A 166 -11.83 18.30 -15.66
N ARG A 167 -12.70 17.62 -14.90
CA ARG A 167 -13.86 18.19 -14.22
C ARG A 167 -13.39 18.96 -12.99
N ARG A 168 -13.99 20.13 -12.75
CA ARG A 168 -13.65 21.02 -11.64
C ARG A 168 -14.32 20.63 -10.32
N VAL A 169 -15.55 20.11 -10.40
CA VAL A 169 -16.37 19.73 -9.25
C VAL A 169 -17.25 18.55 -9.71
N TYR A 170 -17.43 17.54 -8.86
CA TYR A 170 -18.40 16.47 -9.09
C TYR A 170 -19.77 16.94 -8.59
N GLN A 171 -20.86 16.65 -9.31
CA GLN A 171 -22.19 17.12 -8.91
C GLN A 171 -22.94 16.09 -8.06
N SER A 172 -22.56 14.82 -8.14
CA SER A 172 -23.15 13.71 -7.38
C SER A 172 -22.11 12.64 -7.05
N SER A 173 -22.42 11.78 -6.07
CA SER A 173 -21.62 10.58 -5.78
C SER A 173 -21.57 9.62 -7.00
N SER A 174 -22.66 9.57 -7.78
CA SER A 174 -22.71 8.78 -9.01
C SER A 174 -21.73 9.29 -10.09
N ASP A 175 -21.59 10.61 -10.22
CA ASP A 175 -20.63 11.22 -11.15
C ASP A 175 -19.20 10.88 -10.77
N TYR A 176 -18.89 10.86 -9.48
CA TYR A 176 -17.56 10.52 -8.99
C TYR A 176 -17.26 9.03 -9.17
N THR A 177 -18.26 8.17 -8.95
CA THR A 177 -18.18 6.73 -9.26
C THR A 177 -17.90 6.51 -10.75
N ASN A 178 -18.65 7.18 -11.63
CA ASN A 178 -18.46 7.10 -13.08
C ASN A 178 -17.07 7.61 -13.50
N ALA A 179 -16.53 8.61 -12.82
CA ALA A 179 -15.16 9.08 -13.07
C ALA A 179 -14.12 8.01 -12.71
N TRP A 180 -14.27 7.32 -11.57
CA TRP A 180 -13.41 6.18 -11.20
C TRP A 180 -13.55 5.02 -12.19
N TRP A 181 -14.77 4.67 -12.58
CA TRP A 181 -15.02 3.65 -13.59
C TRP A 181 -14.29 3.95 -14.91
N ASN A 182 -14.40 5.19 -15.41
CA ASN A 182 -13.68 5.61 -16.61
C ASN A 182 -12.15 5.52 -16.46
N ARG A 183 -11.62 5.81 -15.27
CA ARG A 183 -10.17 5.69 -14.98
C ARG A 183 -9.72 4.23 -15.04
N PHE A 184 -10.45 3.31 -14.40
CA PHE A 184 -10.14 1.88 -14.44
C PHE A 184 -10.23 1.32 -15.86
N ARG A 185 -11.23 1.76 -16.63
CA ARG A 185 -11.36 1.40 -18.04
C ARG A 185 -10.12 1.78 -18.84
N ILE A 186 -9.66 3.03 -18.76
CA ILE A 186 -8.48 3.51 -19.50
C ILE A 186 -7.20 2.74 -19.12
N CYS A 187 -6.99 2.47 -17.83
CA CYS A 187 -5.80 1.75 -17.35
C CYS A 187 -5.72 0.31 -17.88
N CYS A 188 -6.85 -0.34 -18.13
CA CYS A 188 -6.90 -1.76 -18.46
C CYS A 188 -7.32 -2.07 -19.90
N CYS A 189 -7.66 -1.07 -20.73
CA CYS A 189 -7.87 -1.22 -22.18
C CYS A 189 -6.65 -1.81 -22.93
N ARG A 190 -5.47 -1.86 -22.30
CA ARG A 190 -4.28 -2.54 -22.85
C ARG A 190 -4.26 -4.07 -22.67
N PHE A 191 -5.22 -4.67 -21.97
CA PHE A 191 -5.15 -6.08 -21.54
C PHE A 191 -6.28 -7.02 -22.03
N GLY A 192 -7.17 -6.57 -22.92
CA GLY A 192 -7.94 -7.44 -23.83
C GLY A 192 -8.97 -8.44 -23.27
N LYS A 193 -9.18 -8.56 -21.95
CA LYS A 193 -10.12 -9.55 -21.34
C LYS A 193 -11.12 -8.90 -20.36
N TRP A 194 -11.96 -7.98 -20.83
CA TRP A 194 -12.86 -7.17 -19.98
C TRP A 194 -14.27 -7.77 -19.75
N ASN A 195 -14.79 -8.62 -20.65
CA ASN A 195 -16.23 -8.95 -20.69
C ASN A 195 -16.76 -9.80 -19.51
N GLN A 196 -15.91 -10.42 -18.69
CA GLN A 196 -16.36 -11.31 -17.59
C GLN A 196 -16.41 -10.63 -16.21
N ALA A 197 -15.96 -9.37 -16.08
CA ALA A 197 -15.74 -8.73 -14.77
C ALA A 197 -16.29 -7.29 -14.64
N GLU A 198 -17.17 -6.85 -15.54
CA GLU A 198 -17.71 -5.48 -15.56
C GLU A 198 -18.33 -5.05 -14.21
N ASP A 199 -19.13 -5.93 -13.60
CA ASP A 199 -19.73 -5.70 -12.28
C ASP A 199 -18.69 -5.45 -11.19
N ALA A 200 -17.58 -6.19 -11.20
CA ALA A 200 -16.51 -6.04 -10.22
C ALA A 200 -15.81 -4.68 -10.33
N TYR A 201 -15.62 -4.19 -11.56
CA TYR A 201 -15.04 -2.86 -11.80
C TYR A 201 -16.00 -1.72 -11.40
N ILE A 202 -17.31 -1.93 -11.51
CA ILE A 202 -18.31 -0.97 -11.01
C ILE A 202 -18.25 -0.90 -9.48
N HIS A 203 -18.21 -2.05 -8.79
CA HIS A 203 -18.05 -2.10 -7.33
C HIS A 203 -16.73 -1.46 -6.88
N LEU A 204 -15.64 -1.73 -7.58
CA LEU A 204 -14.35 -1.08 -7.37
C LEU A 204 -14.46 0.46 -7.48
N ALA A 205 -15.13 0.96 -8.52
CA ALA A 205 -15.37 2.38 -8.69
C ALA A 205 -16.18 3.00 -7.56
N GLN A 206 -17.20 2.28 -7.06
CA GLN A 206 -18.00 2.69 -5.91
C GLN A 206 -17.16 2.75 -4.64
N VAL A 207 -16.36 1.72 -4.34
CA VAL A 207 -15.49 1.68 -3.16
C VAL A 207 -14.47 2.83 -3.16
N PHE A 208 -13.86 3.14 -4.31
CA PHE A 208 -12.96 4.28 -4.43
C PHE A 208 -13.68 5.62 -4.30
N ALA A 209 -14.90 5.73 -4.86
CA ALA A 209 -15.70 6.93 -4.72
C ALA A 209 -16.05 7.20 -3.25
N ILE A 210 -16.44 6.15 -2.52
CA ILE A 210 -16.72 6.17 -1.08
C ILE A 210 -15.46 6.51 -0.27
N ALA A 211 -14.34 5.84 -0.55
CA ALA A 211 -13.09 6.00 0.18
C ALA A 211 -12.47 7.39 0.03
N PHE A 212 -12.56 8.00 -1.15
CA PHE A 212 -11.96 9.32 -1.41
C PHE A 212 -12.96 10.48 -1.36
N ARG A 213 -14.27 10.21 -1.17
CA ARG A 213 -15.38 11.17 -0.99
C ARG A 213 -15.34 12.40 -1.91
N GLY A 214 -14.77 12.27 -3.10
CA GLY A 214 -14.60 13.36 -4.06
C GLY A 214 -13.65 14.48 -3.65
N TYR A 215 -12.78 14.27 -2.65
CA TYR A 215 -11.84 15.30 -2.20
C TYR A 215 -10.93 15.76 -3.34
N ASP A 216 -10.85 17.08 -3.51
CA ASP A 216 -9.93 17.70 -4.45
C ASP A 216 -8.52 17.75 -3.83
N ILE A 217 -7.88 16.58 -3.79
CA ILE A 217 -6.55 16.37 -3.22
C ILE A 217 -5.75 15.49 -4.19
N VAL A 218 -4.50 15.88 -4.44
CA VAL A 218 -3.61 15.14 -5.34
C VAL A 218 -2.86 14.03 -4.59
N PRO A 219 -2.49 12.92 -5.27
CA PRO A 219 -1.86 11.77 -4.60
C PRO A 219 -0.58 12.09 -3.82
N SER A 220 0.20 13.06 -4.29
CA SER A 220 1.41 13.55 -3.60
C SER A 220 1.11 14.12 -2.20
N ASP A 221 -0.07 14.71 -2.00
CA ASP A 221 -0.44 15.29 -0.71
C ASP A 221 -0.77 14.20 0.31
N ILE A 222 -1.42 13.13 -0.14
CA ILE A 222 -1.66 11.93 0.67
C ILE A 222 -0.31 11.35 1.12
N ALA A 223 0.65 11.21 0.20
CA ALA A 223 1.98 10.71 0.52
C ALA A 223 2.71 11.61 1.55
N ALA A 224 2.67 12.93 1.36
CA ALA A 224 3.24 13.89 2.31
C ALA A 224 2.57 13.81 3.69
N GLY A 225 1.24 13.66 3.72
CA GLY A 225 0.46 13.50 4.94
C GLY A 225 0.76 12.20 5.67
N ILE A 226 0.97 11.08 4.96
CA ILE A 226 1.41 9.80 5.55
C ILE A 226 2.78 9.96 6.21
N LEU A 227 3.72 10.70 5.60
CA LEU A 227 5.04 10.95 6.20
C LEU A 227 4.95 11.80 7.47
N LEU A 228 4.11 12.84 7.47
CA LEU A 228 3.85 13.65 8.67
C LEU A 228 3.18 12.81 9.77
N LEU A 229 2.13 12.05 9.41
CA LEU A 229 1.42 11.19 10.33
C LEU A 229 2.31 10.08 10.89
N HIS A 230 3.23 9.54 10.08
CA HIS A 230 4.26 8.61 10.54
C HIS A 230 5.14 9.25 11.61
N GLY A 231 5.57 10.49 11.42
CA GLY A 231 6.34 11.24 12.40
C GLY A 231 5.58 11.47 13.71
N TYR A 232 4.29 11.81 13.61
CA TYR A 232 3.37 12.00 14.73
C TYR A 232 3.17 10.70 15.51
N GLN A 233 2.70 9.64 14.85
CA GLN A 233 2.48 8.34 15.48
C GLN A 233 3.78 7.72 16.01
N SER A 234 4.93 7.99 15.38
CA SER A 234 6.23 7.56 15.90
C SER A 234 6.56 8.20 17.25
N ARG A 235 6.06 9.40 17.54
CA ARG A 235 6.18 10.02 18.87
C ARG A 235 5.37 9.23 19.89
N SER A 236 4.08 9.03 19.62
CA SER A 236 3.16 8.28 20.47
C SER A 236 3.71 6.89 20.78
N ARG A 237 4.19 6.17 19.75
CA ARG A 237 4.77 4.83 19.89
C ARG A 237 6.03 4.79 20.74
N ARG A 238 6.87 5.83 20.68
CA ARG A 238 8.09 5.94 21.52
C ARG A 238 7.76 6.29 22.96
N LEU A 239 6.70 7.06 23.21
CA LEU A 239 6.23 7.32 24.57
C LEU A 239 5.77 6.00 25.20
N LEU A 240 4.94 5.24 24.47
CA LEU A 240 4.45 3.94 24.93
C LEU A 240 5.57 2.89 25.08
N SER A 241 6.60 2.89 24.23
CA SER A 241 7.71 1.94 24.38
C SER A 241 8.56 2.19 25.63
N ARG A 242 8.56 3.42 26.18
CA ARG A 242 9.29 3.74 27.42
C ARG A 242 8.67 3.11 28.67
N LEU A 243 7.43 2.64 28.55
CA LEU A 243 6.74 1.92 29.62
C LEU A 243 7.34 0.52 29.86
N VAL A 244 8.30 0.10 29.03
CA VAL A 244 8.90 -1.22 29.08
C VAL A 244 10.39 -1.14 29.34
N ASN A 245 10.86 -1.98 30.25
CA ASN A 245 12.28 -2.22 30.48
C ASN A 245 12.52 -3.73 30.59
N TYR A 246 13.18 -4.31 29.58
CA TYR A 246 13.45 -5.75 29.50
C TYR A 246 14.75 -6.18 30.19
N GLY A 247 15.47 -5.25 30.82
CA GLY A 247 16.80 -5.49 31.37
C GLY A 247 17.86 -5.78 30.29
N PRO A 248 19.10 -6.11 30.69
CA PRO A 248 20.20 -6.41 29.76
C PRO A 248 19.97 -7.75 29.05
N ASN A 249 20.54 -7.89 27.84
CA ASN A 249 20.54 -9.16 27.11
C ASN A 249 21.36 -10.21 27.89
N PRO A 250 20.83 -11.42 28.15
CA PRO A 250 21.55 -12.49 28.85
C PRO A 250 22.88 -12.91 28.20
N LYS A 251 22.99 -12.77 26.87
CA LYS A 251 24.17 -13.09 26.07
C LYS A 251 25.14 -11.90 25.92
N GLY A 252 24.86 -10.77 26.57
CA GLY A 252 25.72 -9.57 26.55
C GLY A 252 25.72 -8.76 25.25
N TYR A 253 24.83 -9.08 24.30
CA TYR A 253 24.71 -8.33 23.05
C TYR A 253 24.03 -6.97 23.24
N HIS A 254 24.38 -6.02 22.39
CA HIS A 254 23.73 -4.71 22.37
C HIS A 254 22.33 -4.83 21.76
N GLU A 255 21.32 -4.33 22.49
CA GLU A 255 19.92 -4.35 22.06
C GLU A 255 19.38 -2.95 21.86
N ARG A 256 18.67 -2.76 20.75
CA ARG A 256 17.89 -1.56 20.50
C ARG A 256 16.42 -1.84 20.74
N LEU A 257 15.81 -1.11 21.67
CA LEU A 257 14.38 -1.20 21.95
C LEU A 257 13.56 -0.77 20.72
N SER A 258 12.56 -1.57 20.36
CA SER A 258 11.64 -1.29 19.27
C SER A 258 10.58 -0.28 19.67
N SER A 259 10.16 0.58 18.73
CA SER A 259 8.99 1.45 18.92
C SER A 259 7.66 0.69 19.08
N GLN A 260 7.63 -0.59 18.69
CA GLN A 260 6.48 -1.48 18.87
C GLN A 260 6.43 -2.11 20.27
N ALA A 261 7.52 -2.06 21.04
CA ALA A 261 7.59 -2.71 22.35
C ALA A 261 6.50 -2.18 23.29
N ARG A 262 5.73 -3.08 23.89
CA ARG A 262 4.67 -2.78 24.86
C ARG A 262 4.75 -3.80 26.00
N PRO A 263 4.22 -3.45 27.20
CA PRO A 263 3.97 -4.46 28.21
C PRO A 263 3.08 -5.55 27.62
N ALA A 264 3.46 -6.80 27.80
CA ALA A 264 2.78 -7.95 27.21
C ALA A 264 2.61 -9.05 28.26
N GLN A 265 1.38 -9.55 28.40
CA GLN A 265 1.10 -10.68 29.28
C GLN A 265 1.49 -11.98 28.60
N ARG A 266 1.88 -12.97 29.41
CA ARG A 266 2.14 -14.33 28.93
C ARG A 266 0.88 -14.93 28.32
N LEU A 267 1.06 -15.69 27.24
CA LEU A 267 -0.01 -16.46 26.61
C LEU A 267 -0.54 -17.51 27.60
N THR A 268 -1.87 -17.63 27.71
CA THR A 268 -2.50 -18.75 28.39
C THR A 268 -2.18 -20.08 27.69
N PRO A 269 -2.34 -21.24 28.34
CA PRO A 269 -2.11 -22.54 27.69
C PRO A 269 -2.92 -22.73 26.40
N GLU A 270 -4.16 -22.25 26.36
CA GLU A 270 -5.02 -22.29 25.18
C GLU A 270 -4.49 -21.37 24.06
N GLN A 271 -4.12 -20.13 24.38
CA GLN A 271 -3.57 -19.19 23.41
C GLN A 271 -2.23 -19.67 22.85
N ARG A 272 -1.41 -20.32 23.70
CA ARG A 272 -0.17 -20.97 23.29
C ARG A 272 -0.43 -22.10 22.31
N ALA A 273 -1.43 -22.95 22.57
CA ALA A 273 -1.81 -24.01 21.64
C ALA A 273 -2.21 -23.45 20.26
N TRP A 274 -3.00 -22.37 20.23
CA TRP A 274 -3.33 -21.67 18.99
C TRP A 274 -2.11 -21.10 18.27
N ALA A 275 -1.16 -20.51 18.99
CA ALA A 275 0.08 -19.98 18.39
C ALA A 275 0.94 -21.09 17.77
N HIS A 276 1.04 -22.27 18.42
CA HIS A 276 1.71 -23.44 17.85
C HIS A 276 1.00 -23.97 16.63
N GLU A 277 -0.33 -24.08 16.67
CA GLU A 277 -1.12 -24.58 15.55
C GLU A 277 -0.99 -23.65 14.32
N LEU A 278 -1.08 -22.33 14.54
CA LEU A 278 -0.82 -21.32 13.52
C LEU A 278 0.58 -21.47 12.91
N GLN A 279 1.62 -21.70 13.72
CA GLN A 279 2.98 -21.90 13.19
C GLN A 279 3.12 -23.25 12.45
N GLN A 280 2.56 -24.34 12.95
CA GLN A 280 2.64 -25.66 12.36
C GLN A 280 2.07 -25.71 10.93
N TYR A 281 0.90 -25.11 10.73
CA TYR A 281 0.21 -25.10 9.42
C TYR A 281 0.63 -23.94 8.51
N SER A 282 1.52 -23.04 8.96
CA SER A 282 1.92 -21.86 8.18
C SER A 282 2.53 -22.19 6.82
N ARG A 283 3.21 -23.33 6.68
CA ARG A 283 3.79 -23.79 5.39
C ARG A 283 2.73 -23.98 4.28
N PHE A 284 1.49 -24.29 4.66
CA PHE A 284 0.42 -24.55 3.68
C PHE A 284 -0.09 -23.27 3.02
N PHE A 285 -0.14 -22.14 3.72
CA PHE A 285 -0.50 -20.88 3.04
C PHE A 285 0.63 -20.39 2.14
N ILE A 286 1.89 -20.65 2.50
CA ILE A 286 3.06 -20.29 1.67
C ILE A 286 3.03 -21.07 0.36
N ALA A 287 2.82 -22.39 0.44
CA ALA A 287 2.72 -23.27 -0.72
C ALA A 287 1.63 -22.85 -1.72
N ALA A 288 0.55 -22.20 -1.27
CA ALA A 288 -0.53 -21.74 -2.15
C ALA A 288 -0.08 -20.69 -3.17
N TYR A 289 1.03 -19.98 -2.94
CA TYR A 289 1.58 -19.00 -3.88
C TYR A 289 2.41 -19.61 -5.02
N GLY A 290 2.72 -20.90 -4.95
CA GLY A 290 3.41 -21.61 -6.03
C GLY A 290 4.86 -21.18 -6.24
N TRP A 291 5.38 -21.42 -7.43
CA TRP A 291 6.82 -21.32 -7.69
C TRP A 291 7.34 -19.87 -7.70
N LEU A 292 6.48 -18.88 -7.98
CA LEU A 292 6.87 -17.48 -8.04
C LEU A 292 7.31 -16.95 -6.67
N LEU A 293 6.55 -17.28 -5.60
CA LEU A 293 6.97 -16.93 -4.24
C LEU A 293 8.20 -17.75 -3.83
N PHE A 294 8.28 -19.01 -4.24
CA PHE A 294 9.45 -19.85 -3.97
C PHE A 294 10.74 -19.27 -4.56
N GLU A 295 10.71 -18.80 -5.80
CA GLU A 295 11.83 -18.09 -6.44
C GLU A 295 12.17 -16.80 -5.69
N PHE A 296 11.17 -16.04 -5.25
CA PHE A 296 11.38 -14.85 -4.44
C PHE A 296 12.06 -15.16 -3.09
N GLN A 297 11.67 -16.25 -2.42
CA GLN A 297 12.28 -16.70 -1.16
C GLN A 297 13.71 -17.22 -1.34
N HIS A 298 14.04 -17.74 -2.52
CA HIS A 298 15.33 -18.34 -2.86
C HIS A 298 16.02 -17.62 -4.03
N PHE A 299 16.02 -16.29 -3.98
CA PHE A 299 16.48 -15.40 -5.06
C PHE A 299 17.68 -15.93 -5.85
N GLY A 300 17.47 -16.25 -7.13
CA GLY A 300 18.50 -16.71 -8.07
C GLY A 300 18.78 -18.22 -8.03
N SER A 301 18.08 -18.99 -7.19
CA SER A 301 18.25 -20.44 -7.05
C SER A 301 16.95 -21.22 -6.86
N GLY A 302 15.77 -20.58 -6.81
CA GLY A 302 14.51 -21.24 -6.50
C GLY A 302 14.12 -22.28 -7.55
N LEU A 303 14.04 -21.91 -8.82
CA LEU A 303 13.77 -22.84 -9.91
C LEU A 303 14.82 -23.96 -9.99
N ALA A 304 16.10 -23.65 -9.75
CA ALA A 304 17.13 -24.68 -9.71
C ALA A 304 16.91 -25.69 -8.57
N ARG A 305 16.51 -25.22 -7.38
CA ARG A 305 16.15 -26.08 -6.24
C ARG A 305 14.91 -26.93 -6.55
N LEU A 306 13.89 -26.34 -7.19
CA LEU A 306 12.70 -27.09 -7.62
C LEU A 306 13.05 -28.12 -8.70
N CYS A 307 13.89 -27.80 -9.67
CA CYS A 307 14.42 -28.76 -10.65
C CYS A 307 15.22 -29.88 -9.98
N CYS A 308 16.02 -29.58 -8.94
CA CYS A 308 16.74 -30.62 -8.20
C CYS A 308 15.80 -31.53 -7.41
N PHE A 309 14.69 -30.97 -6.91
CA PHE A 309 13.65 -31.70 -6.18
C PHE A 309 12.78 -32.58 -7.10
N ASP A 310 12.33 -32.02 -8.23
CA ASP A 310 11.63 -32.72 -9.30
C ASP A 310 12.22 -32.35 -10.69
N PRO A 311 13.19 -33.14 -11.20
CA PRO A 311 13.85 -32.89 -12.47
C PRO A 311 12.93 -32.87 -13.69
N CYS A 312 11.72 -33.41 -13.58
CA CYS A 312 10.75 -33.50 -14.67
C CYS A 312 9.59 -32.50 -14.52
N MET A 313 9.63 -31.56 -13.57
CA MET A 313 8.51 -30.64 -13.31
C MET A 313 8.07 -29.82 -14.55
N CYS A 314 8.97 -29.48 -15.45
CA CYS A 314 8.62 -28.73 -16.66
C CYS A 314 7.98 -29.60 -17.77
N CYS A 315 8.14 -30.93 -17.67
CA CYS A 315 7.75 -31.89 -18.72
C CYS A 315 6.62 -32.85 -18.27
N ARG A 316 6.23 -32.81 -16.99
CA ARG A 316 5.14 -33.63 -16.44
C ARG A 316 3.78 -33.03 -16.80
N HIS A 317 2.95 -33.82 -17.48
CA HIS A 317 1.53 -33.54 -17.65
C HIS A 317 0.74 -34.64 -16.94
N HIS A 318 0.10 -34.30 -15.82
CA HIS A 318 -0.81 -35.19 -15.11
C HIS A 318 -2.26 -34.83 -15.50
N PRO A 319 -2.92 -35.60 -16.38
CA PRO A 319 -4.30 -35.32 -16.74
C PRO A 319 -5.23 -35.49 -15.52
N GLY A 320 -6.02 -34.47 -15.21
CA GLY A 320 -7.21 -34.57 -14.36
C GLY A 320 -7.07 -34.35 -12.85
N ARG A 321 -5.84 -34.38 -12.27
CA ARG A 321 -5.65 -34.17 -10.82
C ARG A 321 -5.33 -32.72 -10.43
N HIS A 322 -4.78 -31.97 -11.37
CA HIS A 322 -4.32 -30.61 -11.16
C HIS A 322 -4.90 -29.67 -12.24
N ILE A 323 -5.80 -28.78 -11.82
CA ILE A 323 -6.59 -27.92 -12.70
C ILE A 323 -5.85 -26.59 -12.92
N GLY A 324 -5.89 -26.07 -14.16
CA GLY A 324 -5.43 -24.72 -14.46
C GLY A 324 -3.91 -24.52 -14.53
N GLN A 325 -3.12 -25.59 -14.50
CA GLN A 325 -1.66 -25.52 -14.57
C GLN A 325 -1.14 -25.60 -16.02
N SER A 326 -0.17 -24.74 -16.34
CA SER A 326 0.56 -24.82 -17.62
C SER A 326 1.88 -25.58 -17.50
N CYS A 327 2.50 -25.60 -16.30
CA CYS A 327 3.70 -26.37 -15.96
C CYS A 327 3.56 -26.90 -14.53
N PHE A 328 4.29 -27.96 -14.17
CA PHE A 328 4.19 -28.58 -12.85
C PHE A 328 4.97 -27.82 -11.75
N CYS A 329 5.54 -26.64 -12.06
CA CYS A 329 6.36 -25.88 -11.12
C CYS A 329 5.59 -25.46 -9.87
N ASP A 330 4.31 -25.06 -10.00
CA ASP A 330 3.46 -24.69 -8.87
C ASP A 330 3.21 -25.88 -7.93
N VAL A 331 2.98 -27.06 -8.50
CA VAL A 331 2.83 -28.31 -7.74
C VAL A 331 4.16 -28.72 -7.11
N ALA A 332 5.28 -28.65 -7.83
CA ALA A 332 6.60 -28.94 -7.28
C ALA A 332 6.92 -28.04 -6.07
N ALA A 333 6.62 -26.75 -6.17
CA ALA A 333 6.75 -25.81 -5.05
C ALA A 333 5.83 -26.19 -3.88
N LEU A 334 4.58 -26.55 -4.14
CA LEU A 334 3.65 -27.05 -3.11
C LEU A 334 4.19 -28.29 -2.39
N LEU A 335 4.66 -29.29 -3.14
CA LEU A 335 5.19 -30.52 -2.57
C LEU A 335 6.45 -30.26 -1.74
N HIS A 336 7.33 -29.38 -2.22
CA HIS A 336 8.55 -29.00 -1.52
C HIS A 336 8.26 -28.25 -0.20
N GLU A 337 7.37 -27.25 -0.23
CA GLU A 337 7.04 -26.44 0.95
C GLU A 337 6.22 -27.21 1.99
N THR A 338 5.23 -28.00 1.54
CA THR A 338 4.34 -28.71 2.48
C THR A 338 4.94 -30.00 3.00
N LEU A 339 5.85 -30.64 2.24
CA LEU A 339 6.34 -32.00 2.45
C LEU A 339 5.23 -33.07 2.37
N VAL A 340 4.09 -32.73 1.77
CA VAL A 340 3.01 -33.68 1.48
C VAL A 340 3.35 -34.41 0.18
N PRO A 341 3.24 -35.75 0.12
CA PRO A 341 3.46 -36.47 -1.13
C PRO A 341 2.33 -36.19 -2.13
N GLU A 342 2.64 -36.23 -3.43
CA GLU A 342 1.67 -35.94 -4.50
C GLU A 342 0.39 -36.79 -4.41
N ALA A 343 0.53 -38.05 -3.96
CA ALA A 343 -0.59 -38.97 -3.77
C ALA A 343 -1.62 -38.50 -2.71
N ASP A 344 -1.23 -37.60 -1.81
CA ASP A 344 -2.10 -37.02 -0.79
C ASP A 344 -2.58 -35.61 -1.14
N VAL A 345 -2.18 -35.06 -2.29
CA VAL A 345 -2.77 -33.84 -2.86
C VAL A 345 -4.10 -34.21 -3.51
N LEU A 346 -5.20 -33.79 -2.91
CA LEU A 346 -6.55 -34.20 -3.28
C LEU A 346 -7.13 -33.36 -4.41
N LEU A 347 -6.80 -32.07 -4.44
CA LEU A 347 -7.28 -31.11 -5.44
C LEU A 347 -6.29 -29.96 -5.56
N THR A 348 -6.04 -29.45 -6.77
CA THR A 348 -5.42 -28.14 -6.98
C THR A 348 -6.16 -27.36 -8.07
N SER A 349 -6.47 -26.10 -7.81
CA SER A 349 -7.03 -25.15 -8.78
C SER A 349 -6.09 -23.96 -8.91
N TRP A 350 -5.26 -23.97 -9.97
CA TRP A 350 -4.31 -22.90 -10.27
C TRP A 350 -4.87 -21.83 -11.21
N GLU A 351 -6.10 -22.00 -11.71
CA GLU A 351 -6.80 -20.93 -12.44
C GLU A 351 -7.07 -19.74 -11.53
N ASN A 352 -6.81 -18.55 -12.05
CA ASN A 352 -7.02 -17.32 -11.33
C ASN A 352 -7.86 -16.34 -12.16
N ARG A 353 -9.04 -15.99 -11.65
CA ARG A 353 -9.93 -14.97 -12.22
C ARG A 353 -10.59 -14.18 -11.08
N VAL A 354 -11.23 -13.06 -11.41
CA VAL A 354 -12.00 -12.28 -10.42
C VAL A 354 -13.02 -13.20 -9.71
N PHE A 355 -13.03 -13.15 -8.38
CA PHE A 355 -13.84 -14.03 -7.50
C PHE A 355 -13.51 -15.54 -7.55
N LYS A 356 -12.44 -15.95 -8.23
CA LYS A 356 -12.02 -17.35 -8.38
C LYS A 356 -10.57 -17.52 -7.91
N PRO A 357 -10.34 -17.60 -6.58
CA PRO A 357 -9.00 -17.69 -6.05
C PRO A 357 -8.36 -19.05 -6.34
N VAL A 358 -7.04 -19.02 -6.48
CA VAL A 358 -6.21 -20.23 -6.45
C VAL A 358 -6.33 -20.90 -5.09
N HIS A 359 -6.54 -22.21 -5.08
CA HIS A 359 -6.64 -23.01 -3.86
C HIS A 359 -6.24 -24.46 -4.12
N TYR A 360 -5.91 -25.16 -3.04
CA TYR A 360 -5.65 -26.59 -3.09
C TYR A 360 -6.14 -27.30 -1.82
N VAL A 361 -6.27 -28.62 -1.92
CA VAL A 361 -6.63 -29.50 -0.80
C VAL A 361 -5.58 -30.60 -0.69
N ALA A 362 -5.07 -30.80 0.50
CA ALA A 362 -4.06 -31.81 0.79
C ALA A 362 -4.38 -32.56 2.09
N TYR A 363 -4.08 -33.85 2.14
CA TYR A 363 -4.13 -34.64 3.37
C TYR A 363 -2.75 -34.68 4.03
N ASP A 364 -2.61 -34.04 5.18
CA ASP A 364 -1.41 -34.08 6.00
C ASP A 364 -1.48 -35.25 6.99
N ARG A 365 -0.74 -36.33 6.67
CA ARG A 365 -0.65 -37.51 7.52
C ARG A 365 -0.05 -37.21 8.89
N SER A 366 0.83 -36.22 9.00
CA SER A 366 1.55 -35.93 10.24
C SER A 366 0.63 -35.36 11.33
N SER A 367 -0.38 -34.60 10.93
CA SER A 367 -1.39 -34.02 11.82
C SER A 367 -2.79 -34.66 11.69
N ASP A 368 -2.89 -35.73 10.90
CA ASP A 368 -4.14 -36.41 10.54
C ASP A 368 -5.26 -35.45 10.10
N ALA A 369 -4.89 -34.49 9.24
CA ALA A 369 -5.75 -33.37 8.85
C ALA A 369 -5.88 -33.20 7.34
N VAL A 370 -7.08 -32.89 6.86
CA VAL A 370 -7.31 -32.38 5.50
C VAL A 370 -7.23 -30.86 5.54
N VAL A 371 -6.27 -30.31 4.81
CA VAL A 371 -5.98 -28.88 4.74
C VAL A 371 -6.53 -28.31 3.43
N ILE A 372 -7.41 -27.32 3.54
CA ILE A 372 -7.92 -26.50 2.44
C ILE A 372 -7.17 -25.17 2.48
N ALA A 373 -6.23 -24.99 1.57
CA ALA A 373 -5.36 -23.82 1.53
C ALA A 373 -5.77 -22.90 0.38
N ILE A 374 -6.04 -21.63 0.71
CA ILE A 374 -6.53 -20.61 -0.22
C ILE A 374 -5.45 -19.54 -0.39
N ARG A 375 -5.05 -19.27 -1.63
CA ARG A 375 -4.01 -18.28 -1.95
C ARG A 375 -4.51 -16.87 -1.65
N GLY A 376 -3.60 -16.01 -1.19
CA GLY A 376 -3.82 -14.57 -1.15
C GLY A 376 -3.54 -13.88 -2.49
N SER A 377 -3.46 -12.55 -2.46
CA SER A 377 -3.38 -11.73 -3.67
C SER A 377 -2.02 -11.81 -4.34
N MET A 378 -1.99 -12.24 -5.61
CA MET A 378 -0.78 -12.30 -6.44
C MET A 378 -1.04 -11.81 -7.89
N SER A 379 -2.18 -11.17 -8.13
CA SER A 379 -2.62 -10.75 -9.46
C SER A 379 -3.52 -9.50 -9.41
N ILE A 380 -3.79 -8.91 -10.57
CA ILE A 380 -4.72 -7.78 -10.69
C ILE A 380 -6.14 -8.23 -10.35
N GLU A 381 -6.51 -9.45 -10.75
CA GLU A 381 -7.82 -10.06 -10.49
C GLU A 381 -8.08 -10.23 -8.98
N ASP A 382 -7.05 -10.62 -8.23
CA ASP A 382 -7.11 -10.69 -6.77
C ASP A 382 -7.29 -9.28 -6.17
N CYS A 383 -6.55 -8.29 -6.65
CA CYS A 383 -6.72 -6.90 -6.20
C CYS A 383 -8.14 -6.36 -6.50
N VAL A 384 -8.73 -6.69 -7.65
CA VAL A 384 -10.13 -6.30 -7.95
C VAL A 384 -11.08 -6.98 -6.97
N THR A 385 -10.83 -8.25 -6.62
CA THR A 385 -11.61 -8.99 -5.63
C THR A 385 -11.50 -8.36 -4.24
N ASP A 386 -10.29 -8.00 -3.80
CA ASP A 386 -10.02 -7.30 -2.52
C ASP A 386 -10.78 -5.97 -2.39
N LEU A 387 -11.04 -5.32 -3.52
CA LEU A 387 -11.66 -4.00 -3.57
C LEU A 387 -13.16 -4.06 -3.85
N ALA A 388 -13.71 -5.24 -4.18
CA ALA A 388 -15.15 -5.49 -4.24
C ALA A 388 -15.73 -5.68 -2.82
N ALA A 389 -15.51 -4.68 -1.96
CA ALA A 389 -15.65 -4.76 -0.51
C ALA A 389 -17.03 -4.41 0.05
N LEU A 390 -18.03 -4.18 -0.81
CA LEU A 390 -19.38 -3.90 -0.33
C LEU A 390 -19.91 -5.11 0.47
N PRO A 391 -20.44 -4.88 1.70
CA PRO A 391 -20.96 -5.95 2.53
C PRO A 391 -22.11 -6.72 1.87
N VAL A 392 -22.12 -8.04 2.06
CA VAL A 392 -23.19 -8.94 1.62
C VAL A 392 -23.62 -9.81 2.80
N THR A 393 -24.93 -9.92 3.02
CA THR A 393 -25.52 -10.80 4.04
C THR A 393 -25.28 -12.26 3.71
N LEU A 394 -24.88 -13.04 4.70
CA LEU A 394 -24.70 -14.48 4.65
C LEU A 394 -25.90 -15.18 5.28
N SER A 395 -26.49 -16.12 4.54
CA SER A 395 -27.54 -16.98 5.06
C SER A 395 -26.92 -18.19 5.77
N LEU A 396 -26.80 -18.10 7.09
CA LEU A 396 -26.35 -19.20 7.95
C LEU A 396 -27.59 -19.89 8.57
N ARG A 397 -27.60 -21.23 8.62
CA ARG A 397 -28.77 -22.03 9.02
C ARG A 397 -29.04 -22.06 10.52
N ASP A 398 -28.03 -21.82 11.34
CA ASP A 398 -28.03 -22.10 12.77
C ASP A 398 -27.57 -20.89 13.61
N THR A 399 -27.91 -19.69 13.16
CA THR A 399 -27.61 -18.47 13.92
C THR A 399 -28.43 -18.42 15.22
N PRO A 400 -27.87 -17.87 16.30
CA PRO A 400 -28.63 -17.50 17.49
C PRO A 400 -29.93 -16.76 17.15
N PRO A 401 -31.09 -17.17 17.70
CA PRO A 401 -32.40 -16.61 17.34
C PRO A 401 -32.60 -15.16 17.82
N ASP A 402 -31.78 -14.70 18.76
CA ASP A 402 -31.76 -13.35 19.32
C ASP A 402 -31.05 -12.33 18.42
N VAL A 403 -30.30 -12.77 17.41
CA VAL A 403 -29.57 -11.90 16.48
C VAL A 403 -30.21 -11.97 15.08
N PRO A 404 -30.66 -10.85 14.51
CA PRO A 404 -31.25 -10.83 13.17
C PRO A 404 -30.27 -11.33 12.10
N ILE A 405 -30.79 -12.06 11.10
CA ILE A 405 -29.99 -12.57 9.96
C ILE A 405 -29.23 -11.44 9.24
N SER A 406 -29.81 -10.23 9.19
CA SER A 406 -29.18 -9.04 8.59
C SER A 406 -27.87 -8.62 9.25
N GLU A 407 -27.60 -9.05 10.49
CA GLU A 407 -26.35 -8.78 11.21
C GLU A 407 -25.21 -9.74 10.82
N TYR A 408 -25.52 -10.83 10.11
CA TYR A 408 -24.52 -11.77 9.60
C TYR A 408 -24.15 -11.38 8.17
N TYR A 409 -23.21 -10.45 8.03
CA TYR A 409 -22.68 -10.03 6.74
C TYR A 409 -21.16 -10.13 6.70
N ALA A 410 -20.61 -10.15 5.49
CA ALA A 410 -19.18 -10.21 5.22
C ALA A 410 -18.83 -9.49 3.92
N HIS A 411 -17.55 -9.38 3.63
CA HIS A 411 -17.00 -8.75 2.44
C HIS A 411 -17.50 -9.43 1.16
N GLY A 412 -18.25 -8.72 0.30
CA GLY A 412 -18.94 -9.29 -0.86
C GLY A 412 -18.05 -10.06 -1.84
N GLY A 413 -16.89 -9.51 -2.21
CA GLY A 413 -15.91 -10.21 -3.07
C GLY A 413 -15.44 -11.54 -2.49
N MET A 414 -15.08 -11.56 -1.20
CA MET A 414 -14.63 -12.78 -0.50
C MET A 414 -15.76 -13.79 -0.26
N VAL A 415 -17.01 -13.34 -0.11
CA VAL A 415 -18.19 -14.22 -0.09
C VAL A 415 -18.30 -15.00 -1.41
N ARG A 416 -18.18 -14.32 -2.55
CA ARG A 416 -18.19 -14.98 -3.87
C ARG A 416 -17.05 -15.98 -4.03
N CYS A 417 -15.85 -15.63 -3.57
CA CYS A 417 -14.71 -16.53 -3.53
C CYS A 417 -14.98 -17.78 -2.66
N ALA A 418 -15.59 -17.60 -1.49
CA ALA A 418 -15.87 -18.71 -0.57
C ALA A 418 -16.86 -19.71 -1.18
N TYR A 419 -17.92 -19.23 -1.83
CA TYR A 419 -18.84 -20.09 -2.58
C TYR A 419 -18.15 -20.78 -3.76
N TYR A 420 -17.28 -20.10 -4.51
CA TYR A 420 -16.51 -20.74 -5.57
C TYR A 420 -15.63 -21.89 -5.05
N VAL A 421 -14.93 -21.70 -3.93
CA VAL A 421 -14.13 -22.77 -3.33
C VAL A 421 -15.04 -23.91 -2.85
N LEU A 422 -16.18 -23.59 -2.22
CA LEU A 422 -17.16 -24.60 -1.80
C LEU A 422 -17.70 -25.42 -2.98
N ASP A 423 -18.02 -24.78 -4.09
CA ASP A 423 -18.48 -25.43 -5.32
C ASP A 423 -17.42 -26.39 -5.86
N ASN A 424 -16.15 -25.97 -5.90
CA ASN A 424 -15.04 -26.84 -6.29
C ASN A 424 -14.90 -28.07 -5.37
N LEU A 425 -15.06 -27.89 -4.06
CA LEU A 425 -15.03 -29.01 -3.09
C LEU A 425 -16.20 -29.98 -3.32
N CYS A 426 -17.37 -29.48 -3.71
CA CYS A 426 -18.55 -30.29 -4.03
C CYS A 426 -18.38 -31.05 -5.34
N GLU A 427 -17.99 -30.35 -6.42
CA GLU A 427 -17.83 -30.89 -7.78
C GLU A 427 -16.81 -32.03 -7.83
N HIS A 428 -15.71 -31.90 -7.06
CA HIS A 428 -14.64 -32.88 -7.03
C HIS A 428 -14.82 -33.95 -5.93
N GLY A 429 -15.98 -33.99 -5.26
CA GLY A 429 -16.28 -35.03 -4.27
C GLY A 429 -15.57 -34.87 -2.92
N ILE A 430 -14.78 -33.82 -2.73
CA ILE A 430 -13.97 -33.59 -1.52
C ILE A 430 -14.88 -33.38 -0.31
N LEU A 431 -15.93 -32.56 -0.44
CA LEU A 431 -16.86 -32.31 0.66
C LEU A 431 -17.56 -33.60 1.10
N GLN A 432 -17.98 -34.45 0.17
CA GLN A 432 -18.62 -35.73 0.47
C GLN A 432 -17.64 -36.69 1.16
N GLN A 433 -16.37 -36.70 0.76
CA GLN A 433 -15.33 -37.49 1.42
C GLN A 433 -15.07 -37.01 2.86
N LEU A 434 -15.08 -35.69 3.08
CA LEU A 434 -14.98 -35.09 4.41
C LEU A 434 -16.17 -35.47 5.30
N LEU A 435 -17.40 -35.40 4.78
CA LEU A 435 -18.61 -35.62 5.56
C LEU A 435 -18.84 -37.09 5.91
N ARG A 436 -18.63 -38.00 4.94
CA ARG A 436 -19.04 -39.42 5.06
C ARG A 436 -18.14 -40.43 4.35
N GLY A 437 -16.99 -40.00 3.79
CA GLY A 437 -16.09 -40.88 3.07
C GLY A 437 -14.80 -41.21 3.82
N SER A 438 -13.70 -41.37 3.08
CA SER A 438 -12.38 -41.76 3.60
C SER A 438 -11.78 -40.78 4.61
N PHE A 439 -12.23 -39.52 4.57
CA PHE A 439 -11.77 -38.46 5.48
C PHE A 439 -12.80 -38.14 6.57
N ALA A 440 -13.84 -38.96 6.73
CA ALA A 440 -14.73 -38.86 7.88
C ALA A 440 -13.95 -39.05 9.19
N GLY A 441 -14.17 -38.15 10.14
CA GLY A 441 -13.46 -38.14 11.43
C GLY A 441 -12.08 -37.46 11.41
N LYS A 442 -11.53 -37.14 10.23
CA LYS A 442 -10.25 -36.42 10.12
C LYS A 442 -10.40 -34.94 10.44
N LYS A 443 -9.36 -34.32 11.00
CA LYS A 443 -9.35 -32.88 11.24
C LYS A 443 -9.48 -32.12 9.92
N VAL A 444 -10.21 -31.01 9.90
CA VAL A 444 -10.37 -30.15 8.73
C VAL A 444 -9.82 -28.79 9.07
N VAL A 445 -8.81 -28.36 8.32
CA VAL A 445 -8.18 -27.05 8.50
C VAL A 445 -8.40 -26.23 7.26
N VAL A 446 -9.10 -25.11 7.37
CA VAL A 446 -9.24 -24.12 6.30
C VAL A 446 -8.29 -22.97 6.62
N LEU A 447 -7.43 -22.60 5.68
CA LEU A 447 -6.44 -21.56 5.92
C LEU A 447 -6.14 -20.74 4.68
N GLY A 448 -5.57 -19.57 4.90
CA GLY A 448 -5.10 -18.71 3.83
C GLY A 448 -4.42 -17.46 4.38
N HIS A 449 -3.74 -16.74 3.50
CA HIS A 449 -3.09 -15.46 3.80
C HIS A 449 -3.81 -14.30 3.10
N SER A 450 -3.91 -13.13 3.75
CA SER A 450 -4.49 -11.92 3.16
C SER A 450 -5.91 -12.17 2.61
N LEU A 451 -6.18 -11.93 1.32
CA LEU A 451 -7.41 -12.34 0.64
C LEU A 451 -7.85 -13.78 1.00
N GLY A 452 -6.93 -14.75 0.89
CA GLY A 452 -7.21 -16.15 1.19
C GLY A 452 -7.59 -16.40 2.65
N ALA A 453 -7.07 -15.59 3.58
CA ALA A 453 -7.47 -15.63 4.99
C ALA A 453 -8.92 -15.16 5.17
N GLY A 454 -9.32 -14.09 4.48
CA GLY A 454 -10.69 -13.60 4.49
C GLY A 454 -11.69 -14.60 3.88
N VAL A 455 -11.30 -15.25 2.78
CA VAL A 455 -12.09 -16.33 2.17
C VAL A 455 -12.18 -17.54 3.11
N ALA A 456 -11.08 -17.91 3.79
CA ALA A 456 -11.06 -19.01 4.75
C ALA A 456 -12.01 -18.76 5.93
N LEU A 457 -12.08 -17.53 6.45
CA LEU A 457 -13.03 -17.15 7.50
C LEU A 457 -14.47 -17.41 7.05
N ILE A 458 -14.85 -16.91 5.88
CA ILE A 458 -16.22 -17.01 5.37
C ILE A 458 -16.57 -18.46 5.03
N LEU A 459 -15.69 -19.17 4.31
CA LEU A 459 -15.89 -20.59 3.98
C LEU A 459 -16.06 -21.44 5.24
N SER A 460 -15.26 -21.18 6.28
CA SER A 460 -15.36 -21.92 7.54
C SER A 460 -16.68 -21.65 8.26
N ALA A 461 -17.22 -20.43 8.23
CA ALA A 461 -18.55 -20.15 8.76
C ALA A 461 -19.64 -20.92 8.01
N ILE A 462 -19.59 -20.95 6.68
CA ILE A 462 -20.56 -21.69 5.86
C ILE A 462 -20.49 -23.18 6.19
N LEU A 463 -19.29 -23.77 6.20
CA LEU A 463 -19.09 -25.19 6.53
C LEU A 463 -19.54 -25.52 7.97
N TRP A 464 -19.26 -24.64 8.94
CA TRP A 464 -19.67 -24.82 10.33
C TRP A 464 -21.20 -24.78 10.49
N SER A 465 -21.86 -23.90 9.76
CA SER A 465 -23.30 -23.71 9.78
C SER A 465 -24.04 -24.85 9.09
N ASP A 466 -23.66 -25.16 7.85
CA ASP A 466 -24.36 -26.12 7.00
C ASP A 466 -24.07 -27.58 7.36
N HIS A 467 -22.94 -27.85 8.02
CA HIS A 467 -22.46 -29.20 8.31
C HIS A 467 -22.03 -29.37 9.77
N THR A 468 -23.02 -29.58 10.64
CA THR A 468 -22.82 -29.74 12.09
C THR A 468 -21.82 -30.85 12.46
N VAL A 469 -21.70 -31.90 11.63
CA VAL A 469 -20.73 -32.99 11.77
C VAL A 469 -19.25 -32.56 11.66
N LEU A 470 -18.98 -31.36 11.14
CA LEU A 470 -17.64 -30.80 11.04
C LEU A 470 -17.20 -30.05 12.31
N ARG A 471 -18.12 -29.61 13.17
CA ARG A 471 -17.83 -28.64 14.25
C ARG A 471 -16.73 -29.07 15.20
N ASN A 472 -16.72 -30.34 15.59
CA ASN A 472 -15.74 -30.83 16.56
C ASN A 472 -14.32 -30.98 15.99
N ARG A 473 -14.14 -30.82 14.67
CA ARG A 473 -12.89 -31.09 13.95
C ARG A 473 -12.52 -30.02 12.92
N LEU A 474 -13.34 -28.98 12.76
CA LEU A 474 -13.09 -27.85 11.88
C LEU A 474 -12.29 -26.77 12.61
N ARG A 475 -11.26 -26.26 11.94
CA ARG A 475 -10.41 -25.16 12.37
C ARG A 475 -10.18 -24.21 11.21
N CYS A 476 -10.24 -22.90 11.49
CA CYS A 476 -9.83 -21.87 10.55
C CYS A 476 -8.56 -21.18 11.06
N LEU A 477 -7.50 -21.16 10.24
CA LEU A 477 -6.24 -20.50 10.55
C LEU A 477 -6.03 -19.36 9.55
N ALA A 478 -6.27 -18.13 10.00
CA ALA A 478 -6.27 -16.94 9.16
C ALA A 478 -4.96 -16.15 9.31
N TYR A 479 -4.17 -16.03 8.24
CA TYR A 479 -2.90 -15.31 8.28
C TYR A 479 -3.06 -13.91 7.68
N ALA A 480 -2.84 -12.87 8.48
CA ALA A 480 -3.06 -11.47 8.14
C ALA A 480 -4.44 -11.20 7.48
N PRO A 481 -5.58 -11.66 8.07
CA PRO A 481 -6.90 -11.43 7.49
C PRO A 481 -7.20 -9.94 7.41
N PRO A 482 -7.78 -9.43 6.30
CA PRO A 482 -8.15 -8.03 6.14
C PRO A 482 -9.04 -7.53 7.27
N GLY A 483 -8.81 -6.28 7.70
CA GLY A 483 -9.55 -5.65 8.79
C GLY A 483 -11.04 -5.52 8.53
N GLY A 484 -11.45 -5.45 7.26
CA GLY A 484 -12.84 -5.36 6.82
C GLY A 484 -13.36 -6.66 6.19
N THR A 485 -13.35 -7.78 6.91
CA THR A 485 -13.79 -9.08 6.37
C THR A 485 -15.20 -9.48 6.80
N VAL A 486 -15.51 -9.48 8.09
CA VAL A 486 -16.74 -10.04 8.67
C VAL A 486 -17.46 -9.05 9.60
N SER A 487 -18.78 -9.13 9.71
CA SER A 487 -19.55 -8.42 10.73
C SER A 487 -19.15 -8.82 12.16
N LYS A 488 -19.51 -7.98 13.13
CA LYS A 488 -19.28 -8.28 14.56
C LYS A 488 -19.99 -9.59 14.97
N SER A 489 -21.22 -9.80 14.52
CA SER A 489 -22.00 -11.01 14.84
C SER A 489 -21.37 -12.27 14.26
N LEU A 490 -20.85 -12.19 13.02
CA LEU A 490 -20.14 -13.30 12.39
C LEU A 490 -18.79 -13.60 13.06
N MET A 491 -18.07 -12.55 13.48
CA MET A 491 -16.83 -12.69 14.25
C MET A 491 -17.06 -13.44 15.57
N GLU A 492 -18.11 -13.10 16.32
CA GLU A 492 -18.44 -13.81 17.57
C GLU A 492 -18.91 -15.24 17.32
N TYR A 493 -19.70 -15.47 16.27
CA TYR A 493 -20.12 -16.81 15.84
C TYR A 493 -18.92 -17.74 15.54
N GLN A 494 -17.81 -17.17 15.06
CA GLN A 494 -16.59 -17.89 14.68
C GLN A 494 -15.60 -18.12 15.83
N LYS A 495 -15.78 -17.49 16.98
CA LYS A 495 -14.77 -17.42 18.06
C LYS A 495 -14.26 -18.79 18.56
N GLY A 496 -15.09 -19.83 18.51
CA GLY A 496 -14.74 -21.16 19.02
C GLY A 496 -13.85 -22.02 18.11
N PHE A 497 -13.66 -21.64 16.84
CA PHE A 497 -12.94 -22.46 15.86
C PHE A 497 -12.00 -21.68 14.93
N VAL A 498 -11.85 -20.38 15.16
CA VAL A 498 -11.03 -19.48 14.35
C VAL A 498 -9.92 -18.86 15.18
N ALA A 499 -8.70 -18.89 14.66
CA ALA A 499 -7.58 -18.10 15.16
C ALA A 499 -6.87 -17.42 14.00
N ALA A 500 -6.33 -16.22 14.25
CA ALA A 500 -5.54 -15.50 13.27
C ALA A 500 -4.14 -15.13 13.76
N ALA A 501 -3.24 -14.87 12.81
CA ALA A 501 -1.90 -14.34 13.06
C ALA A 501 -1.68 -13.05 12.26
N CYS A 502 -0.96 -12.08 12.82
CA CYS A 502 -0.47 -10.91 12.08
C CYS A 502 0.87 -10.42 12.63
N MET A 503 1.54 -9.49 11.94
CA MET A 503 2.83 -8.96 12.37
C MET A 503 2.89 -7.43 12.38
N GLY A 504 3.51 -6.91 13.44
CA GLY A 504 4.03 -5.54 13.52
C GLY A 504 3.05 -4.45 13.09
N TYR A 505 3.42 -3.76 12.01
CA TYR A 505 2.61 -2.65 11.50
C TYR A 505 1.83 -3.00 10.24
N ASP A 506 1.64 -4.29 9.95
CA ASP A 506 0.88 -4.76 8.78
C ASP A 506 -0.45 -4.00 8.66
N MET A 507 -0.62 -3.32 7.53
CA MET A 507 -1.77 -2.47 7.26
C MET A 507 -3.03 -3.27 6.91
N ILE A 508 -2.91 -4.48 6.38
CA ILE A 508 -4.07 -5.22 5.83
C ILE A 508 -5.03 -5.67 6.92
N PRO A 509 -4.57 -6.26 8.06
CA PRO A 509 -5.43 -6.53 9.21
C PRO A 509 -6.05 -5.29 9.85
N ARG A 510 -5.55 -4.11 9.49
CA ARG A 510 -6.00 -2.81 9.99
C ARG A 510 -6.88 -2.07 8.99
N LEU A 511 -6.98 -2.57 7.76
CA LEU A 511 -7.66 -1.92 6.66
C LEU A 511 -9.12 -2.36 6.61
N ALA A 512 -10.00 -1.42 6.94
CA ALA A 512 -11.44 -1.48 6.77
C ALA A 512 -11.91 -0.08 6.34
N GLN A 513 -13.14 0.03 5.87
CA GLN A 513 -13.62 1.32 5.39
C GLN A 513 -13.60 2.41 6.48
N HIS A 514 -14.06 2.10 7.70
CA HIS A 514 -14.07 3.06 8.81
C HIS A 514 -12.67 3.39 9.32
N THR A 515 -11.73 2.44 9.32
CA THR A 515 -10.34 2.72 9.72
C THR A 515 -9.60 3.52 8.68
N PHE A 516 -9.91 3.31 7.39
CA PHE A 516 -9.40 4.13 6.29
C PHE A 516 -9.95 5.56 6.36
N ASP A 517 -11.25 5.73 6.67
CA ASP A 517 -11.85 7.04 6.90
C ASP A 517 -11.10 7.78 8.02
N SER A 518 -10.90 7.17 9.19
CA SER A 518 -10.14 7.79 10.29
C SER A 518 -8.68 8.06 9.94
N PHE A 519 -8.04 7.20 9.13
CA PHE A 519 -6.67 7.40 8.65
C PHE A 519 -6.57 8.60 7.70
N ARG A 520 -7.53 8.73 6.77
CA ARG A 520 -7.65 9.86 5.85
C ARG A 520 -7.88 11.17 6.58
N GLU A 521 -8.79 11.19 7.56
CA GLU A 521 -9.02 12.41 8.36
C GLU A 521 -7.74 12.82 9.11
N ALA A 522 -7.04 11.87 9.74
CA ALA A 522 -5.77 12.15 10.41
C ALA A 522 -4.69 12.67 9.45
N ILE A 523 -4.66 12.18 8.20
CA ILE A 523 -3.79 12.72 7.14
C ILE A 523 -4.13 14.19 6.85
N PHE A 524 -5.40 14.53 6.69
CA PHE A 524 -5.81 15.91 6.42
C PHE A 524 -5.55 16.83 7.60
N ASP A 525 -5.70 16.34 8.83
CA ASP A 525 -5.45 17.14 10.01
C ASP A 525 -3.95 17.47 10.17
N VAL A 526 -3.05 16.50 9.96
CA VAL A 526 -1.60 16.77 10.00
C VAL A 526 -1.14 17.66 8.84
N LEU A 527 -1.80 17.59 7.67
CA LEU A 527 -1.54 18.49 6.54
C LEU A 527 -2.00 19.92 6.85
N ALA A 528 -3.18 20.08 7.46
CA ALA A 528 -3.71 21.38 7.88
C ALA A 528 -2.86 22.03 8.99
N ALA A 529 -2.32 21.21 9.90
CA ALA A 529 -1.44 21.65 10.97
C ALA A 529 -0.02 22.03 10.50
N SER A 530 0.41 21.54 9.34
CA SER A 530 1.78 21.73 8.85
C SER A 530 1.94 22.97 7.98
N ALA A 531 2.88 23.83 8.35
CA ALA A 531 3.36 24.94 7.52
C ALA A 531 4.50 24.53 6.55
N MET A 532 4.91 23.25 6.54
CA MET A 532 5.99 22.78 5.66
C MET A 532 5.54 22.67 4.21
N ASN A 533 6.37 23.13 3.30
CA ASN A 533 6.17 22.82 1.89
C ASN A 533 6.38 21.32 1.61
N LYS A 534 5.63 20.79 0.65
CA LYS A 534 5.58 19.38 0.28
C LYS A 534 6.95 18.79 -0.08
N ASN A 535 7.74 19.55 -0.84
CA ASN A 535 9.07 19.13 -1.29
C ASN A 535 10.05 18.94 -0.11
N MET A 536 9.97 19.76 0.93
CA MET A 536 10.74 19.60 2.16
C MET A 536 10.30 18.40 2.99
N ILE A 537 9.01 18.05 2.95
CA ILE A 537 8.51 16.83 3.61
C ILE A 537 9.19 15.60 2.98
N PHE A 538 9.30 15.56 1.65
CA PHE A 538 9.92 14.44 0.93
C PHE A 538 11.45 14.40 1.07
N MET A 539 12.14 15.55 0.98
CA MET A 539 13.60 15.58 0.98
C MET A 539 14.26 15.33 2.33
N ASN A 540 13.54 15.58 3.45
CA ASN A 540 14.17 15.53 4.77
C ASN A 540 13.29 14.82 5.81
N VAL A 541 13.29 13.49 5.73
CA VAL A 541 12.52 12.61 6.64
C VAL A 541 12.84 12.89 8.12
N LEU A 542 14.10 13.23 8.46
CA LEU A 542 14.48 13.58 9.83
C LEU A 542 13.81 14.87 10.29
N ARG A 543 13.85 15.93 9.47
CA ARG A 543 13.19 17.22 9.75
C ARG A 543 11.67 17.06 9.78
N THR A 544 11.10 16.26 8.88
CA THR A 544 9.68 15.88 8.87
C THR A 544 9.28 15.24 10.19
N SER A 545 10.08 14.31 10.71
CA SER A 545 9.82 13.68 12.02
C SER A 545 9.91 14.68 13.18
N THR A 546 10.87 15.61 13.17
CA THR A 546 11.01 16.64 14.21
C THR A 546 9.81 17.60 14.21
N ILE A 547 9.37 18.03 13.04
CA ILE A 547 8.21 18.92 12.90
C ILE A 547 6.92 18.18 13.24
N ALA A 548 6.75 16.95 12.79
CA ALA A 548 5.60 16.12 13.17
C ALA A 548 5.48 15.93 14.69
N LYS A 549 6.60 15.74 15.40
CA LYS A 549 6.64 15.69 16.88
C LYS A 549 6.23 17.01 17.52
N SER A 550 6.56 18.14 16.89
CA SER A 550 6.17 19.46 17.40
C SER A 550 4.66 19.71 17.38
N PHE A 551 3.90 18.89 16.66
CA PHE A 551 2.43 18.91 16.65
C PHE A 551 1.82 17.94 17.67
N HIS A 552 2.63 17.14 18.37
CA HIS A 552 2.12 16.11 19.28
C HIS A 552 1.77 16.72 20.66
N PRO A 553 0.61 16.38 21.25
CA PRO A 553 0.15 16.88 22.55
C PRO A 553 1.20 16.86 23.66
N SER A 554 2.05 15.83 23.69
CA SER A 554 3.19 15.71 24.62
C SER A 554 4.29 16.79 24.52
N THR A 555 4.17 17.80 23.65
CA THR A 555 5.28 18.71 23.31
C THR A 555 4.91 20.20 23.29
N SER A 556 3.63 20.56 23.24
CA SER A 556 3.20 21.96 23.44
C SER A 556 1.78 21.99 24.03
N ALA A 557 1.37 23.09 24.65
CA ALA A 557 -0.01 23.28 25.14
C ALA A 557 -0.87 24.12 24.18
N ASP A 558 -0.27 25.04 23.40
CA ASP A 558 -0.97 25.97 22.51
C ASP A 558 -0.93 25.55 21.03
N PHE A 559 -1.79 24.61 20.64
CA PHE A 559 -1.85 24.05 19.28
C PHE A 559 -2.71 24.83 18.29
N GLN A 560 -3.76 25.51 18.76
CA GLN A 560 -4.69 26.27 17.90
C GLN A 560 -4.01 27.44 17.16
N GLN A 561 -2.87 27.92 17.67
CA GLN A 561 -2.21 29.14 17.17
C GLN A 561 -1.27 28.93 15.98
N ARG A 562 -1.06 27.67 15.52
CA ARG A 562 -0.12 27.36 14.43
C ARG A 562 -0.75 27.12 13.06
N ARG A 563 -2.06 26.84 12.97
CA ARG A 563 -2.72 26.74 11.68
C ARG A 563 -2.85 28.13 11.08
N SER A 564 -2.52 28.28 9.81
CA SER A 564 -2.96 29.47 9.10
C SER A 564 -4.49 29.42 8.97
N ALA A 565 -5.14 30.58 9.01
CA ALA A 565 -6.59 30.67 8.81
C ALA A 565 -7.03 30.03 7.48
N GLU A 566 -6.17 30.12 6.45
CA GLU A 566 -6.39 29.46 5.16
C GLU A 566 -6.37 27.93 5.27
N SER A 567 -5.38 27.34 5.96
CA SER A 567 -5.31 25.89 6.14
C SER A 567 -6.49 25.35 6.95
N ALA A 568 -6.93 26.09 7.97
CA ALA A 568 -8.10 25.73 8.77
C ALA A 568 -9.39 25.79 7.95
N SER A 569 -9.60 26.88 7.20
CA SER A 569 -10.77 27.04 6.33
C SER A 569 -10.83 25.97 5.23
N LEU A 570 -9.69 25.61 4.61
CA LEU A 570 -9.66 24.53 3.62
C LEU A 570 -9.99 23.17 4.24
N ARG A 571 -9.52 22.91 5.46
CA ARG A 571 -9.84 21.68 6.18
C ARG A 571 -11.33 21.57 6.48
N GLU A 572 -11.94 22.64 6.96
CA GLU A 572 -13.38 22.75 7.21
C GLU A 572 -14.19 22.59 5.92
N PHE A 573 -13.73 23.18 4.81
CA PHE A 573 -14.32 22.99 3.49
C PHE A 573 -14.27 21.53 3.04
N LEU A 574 -13.15 20.83 3.23
CA LEU A 574 -13.08 19.39 2.92
C LEU A 574 -14.08 18.60 3.77
N GLN A 575 -14.24 18.90 5.05
CA GLN A 575 -15.23 18.21 5.90
C GLN A 575 -16.67 18.42 5.40
N SER A 576 -17.03 19.66 5.04
CA SER A 576 -18.39 20.01 4.61
C SER A 576 -18.74 19.60 3.17
N THR A 577 -17.75 19.50 2.28
CA THR A 577 -17.97 19.17 0.85
C THR A 577 -17.89 17.67 0.57
N SER A 578 -17.77 16.84 1.60
CA SER A 578 -17.65 15.40 1.41
C SER A 578 -18.92 14.82 0.77
N PHE A 579 -18.79 14.07 -0.33
CA PHE A 579 -19.87 13.22 -0.83
C PHE A 579 -20.01 12.07 0.16
N VAL A 580 -20.68 12.32 1.28
CA VAL A 580 -21.03 11.27 2.24
C VAL A 580 -21.94 10.30 1.50
N PRO A 581 -21.62 9.00 1.48
CA PRO A 581 -22.54 8.01 0.94
C PRO A 581 -23.90 8.16 1.62
N THR A 582 -24.99 7.98 0.88
CA THR A 582 -26.36 8.14 1.39
C THR A 582 -26.67 7.18 2.56
N TYR A 583 -25.82 6.17 2.78
CA TYR A 583 -25.92 5.20 3.86
C TYR A 583 -24.56 5.06 4.55
N GLU A 584 -24.55 5.03 5.88
CA GLU A 584 -23.37 4.62 6.64
C GLU A 584 -23.08 3.15 6.29
N THR A 585 -21.90 2.92 5.75
CA THR A 585 -21.48 1.57 5.36
C THR A 585 -21.31 0.72 6.61
N GLN A 586 -21.91 -0.47 6.59
CA GLN A 586 -21.83 -1.42 7.69
C GLN A 586 -20.36 -1.73 8.05
N LYS A 587 -20.04 -1.72 9.34
CA LYS A 587 -18.67 -1.90 9.82
C LYS A 587 -18.28 -3.38 9.74
N LEU A 588 -17.17 -3.64 9.08
CA LEU A 588 -16.54 -4.96 9.01
C LEU A 588 -15.32 -4.99 9.92
N TYR A 589 -15.04 -6.19 10.43
CA TYR A 589 -13.98 -6.53 11.36
C TYR A 589 -13.20 -7.74 10.82
N ASN A 590 -12.15 -8.14 11.52
CA ASN A 590 -11.32 -9.29 11.15
C ASN A 590 -11.77 -10.58 11.85
N CYS A 591 -11.31 -10.84 13.06
CA CYS A 591 -11.56 -12.05 13.84
C CYS A 591 -11.39 -11.75 15.33
N SER A 592 -12.00 -12.57 16.20
CA SER A 592 -11.99 -12.35 17.65
C SER A 592 -10.63 -12.65 18.30
N LEU A 593 -9.96 -13.74 17.90
CA LEU A 593 -8.69 -14.19 18.45
C LEU A 593 -7.54 -13.94 17.47
N MET A 594 -6.64 -13.02 17.81
CA MET A 594 -5.49 -12.67 16.98
C MET A 594 -4.18 -12.76 17.77
N ILE A 595 -3.30 -13.65 17.32
CA ILE A 595 -1.89 -13.72 17.75
C ILE A 595 -1.09 -12.71 16.93
N HIS A 596 -0.77 -11.57 17.53
CA HIS A 596 0.03 -10.54 16.92
C HIS A 596 1.50 -10.72 17.31
N TYR A 597 2.37 -10.88 16.31
CA TYR A 597 3.81 -10.90 16.49
C TYR A 597 4.35 -9.47 16.53
N VAL A 598 4.80 -9.04 17.70
CA VAL A 598 5.23 -7.65 17.98
C VAL A 598 6.75 -7.59 18.12
N LYS A 599 7.42 -6.69 17.38
CA LYS A 599 8.88 -6.50 17.49
C LYS A 599 9.21 -5.84 18.81
N VAL A 600 9.98 -6.50 19.67
CA VAL A 600 10.35 -5.99 21.00
C VAL A 600 11.73 -5.35 21.01
N VAL A 601 12.72 -6.01 20.42
CA VAL A 601 14.10 -5.54 20.35
C VAL A 601 14.75 -5.88 19.02
N GLU A 602 15.85 -5.21 18.74
CA GLU A 602 16.76 -5.52 17.64
C GLU A 602 18.15 -5.78 18.25
N VAL A 603 18.65 -7.00 18.07
CA VAL A 603 19.90 -7.48 18.65
C VAL A 603 21.00 -7.30 17.61
N CYS A 604 21.96 -6.42 17.87
CA CYS A 604 23.03 -6.13 16.93
C CYS A 604 24.33 -6.85 17.34
N THR A 605 24.86 -7.64 16.42
CA THR A 605 26.11 -8.39 16.56
C THR A 605 27.15 -7.84 15.59
N ASN A 606 28.40 -7.72 16.04
CA ASN A 606 29.50 -7.34 15.15
C ASN A 606 29.81 -8.54 14.23
N THR A 607 29.73 -8.34 12.91
CA THR A 607 30.19 -9.38 11.99
C THR A 607 31.71 -9.37 11.93
N TRP A 608 32.31 -10.55 11.94
CA TRP A 608 33.76 -10.73 11.92
C TRP A 608 34.47 -10.20 10.66
N CYS A 609 33.71 -9.85 9.60
CA CYS A 609 34.29 -9.68 8.28
C CYS A 609 34.79 -8.25 8.00
N LEU A 610 34.24 -7.20 8.63
CA LEU A 610 34.67 -5.80 8.44
C LEU A 610 34.31 -4.91 9.65
N PRO A 611 35.22 -4.02 10.12
CA PRO A 611 34.88 -3.00 11.11
C PRO A 611 33.73 -2.13 10.60
N GLY A 612 32.61 -2.09 11.34
CA GLY A 612 31.42 -1.30 11.00
C GLY A 612 30.27 -2.09 10.36
N CYS A 613 30.45 -3.35 9.98
CA CYS A 613 29.35 -4.21 9.53
C CYS A 613 28.65 -4.88 10.75
N GLN A 614 27.52 -4.32 11.17
CA GLN A 614 26.67 -4.92 12.21
C GLN A 614 25.55 -5.76 11.57
N ARG A 615 25.41 -7.01 12.00
CA ARG A 615 24.23 -7.83 11.69
C ARG A 615 23.25 -7.65 12.84
N CYS A 616 22.12 -7.02 12.54
CA CYS A 616 21.03 -6.85 13.50
C CYS A 616 19.91 -7.86 13.22
N GLU A 617 19.56 -8.65 14.21
CA GLU A 617 18.45 -9.61 14.18
C GLU A 617 17.24 -9.04 14.92
N GLU A 618 16.04 -9.24 14.38
CA GLU A 618 14.80 -8.70 14.93
C GLU A 618 14.14 -9.75 15.83
N VAL A 619 13.84 -9.39 17.07
CA VAL A 619 13.15 -10.29 18.01
C VAL A 619 11.70 -9.87 18.12
N TYR A 620 10.82 -10.84 17.89
CA TYR A 620 9.38 -10.69 17.96
C TYR A 620 8.82 -11.61 19.05
N ILE A 621 7.76 -11.15 19.73
CA ILE A 621 7.01 -11.98 20.69
C ILE A 621 5.57 -12.15 20.21
N PRO A 622 4.97 -13.34 20.36
CA PRO A 622 3.54 -13.52 20.15
C PRO A 622 2.76 -12.92 21.33
N VAL A 623 1.78 -12.07 21.03
CA VAL A 623 0.83 -11.53 22.00
C VAL A 623 -0.60 -11.67 21.49
N VAL A 624 -1.56 -11.88 22.38
CA VAL A 624 -2.97 -11.84 22.00
C VAL A 624 -3.43 -10.38 22.02
N GLN A 625 -4.05 -9.94 20.93
CA GLN A 625 -4.68 -8.62 20.87
C GLN A 625 -6.18 -8.76 20.65
N ASP A 626 -6.94 -7.91 21.35
CA ASP A 626 -8.35 -7.67 21.04
C ASP A 626 -8.45 -7.15 19.59
N PHE A 627 -9.47 -7.58 18.85
CA PHE A 627 -9.77 -7.10 17.51
C PHE A 627 -9.78 -5.56 17.44
N LYS A 628 -10.17 -4.87 18.52
CA LYS A 628 -10.12 -3.40 18.64
C LYS A 628 -8.72 -2.81 18.48
N ALA A 629 -7.66 -3.49 18.93
CA ALA A 629 -6.28 -3.00 18.87
C ALA A 629 -5.73 -2.90 17.42
N VAL A 630 -6.38 -3.60 16.50
CA VAL A 630 -6.07 -3.57 15.06
C VAL A 630 -7.09 -2.76 14.25
N GLN A 631 -8.06 -2.08 14.89
CA GLN A 631 -9.00 -1.16 14.22
C GLN A 631 -8.40 0.24 13.97
N MET A 632 -7.12 0.31 13.57
CA MET A 632 -6.44 1.57 13.26
C MET A 632 -5.27 1.33 12.32
N VAL A 633 -5.23 2.07 11.21
CA VAL A 633 -4.09 2.07 10.27
C VAL A 633 -2.93 2.87 10.85
N LEU A 634 -1.73 2.27 10.82
CA LEU A 634 -0.51 2.85 11.36
C LEU A 634 0.44 3.24 10.22
N ALA A 635 0.73 4.54 10.10
CA ALA A 635 1.72 5.05 9.16
C ALA A 635 3.13 4.61 9.59
N SER A 636 3.71 3.71 8.80
CA SER A 636 5.02 3.12 9.05
C SER A 636 5.70 2.70 7.75
N PRO A 637 7.05 2.84 7.63
CA PRO A 637 7.79 2.34 6.46
C PRO A 637 7.62 0.83 6.21
N ARG A 638 7.20 0.07 7.23
CA ARG A 638 7.01 -1.38 7.14
C ARG A 638 5.55 -1.81 6.99
N MET A 639 4.61 -0.88 6.93
CA MET A 639 3.19 -1.22 6.95
C MET A 639 2.75 -2.12 5.77
N LEU A 640 3.46 -2.03 4.63
CA LEU A 640 3.27 -2.91 3.47
C LEU A 640 4.16 -4.15 3.52
N THR A 641 5.42 -4.02 3.95
CA THR A 641 6.37 -5.14 3.93
C THR A 641 6.14 -6.15 5.04
N ASP A 642 5.58 -5.73 6.18
CA ASP A 642 5.14 -6.64 7.26
C ASP A 642 3.98 -7.55 6.81
N HIS A 643 3.28 -7.20 5.71
CA HIS A 643 2.23 -8.03 5.12
C HIS A 643 2.74 -9.16 4.23
N PHE A 644 4.02 -9.16 3.84
CA PHE A 644 4.50 -10.17 2.89
C PHE A 644 4.48 -11.58 3.51
N PRO A 645 3.98 -12.59 2.77
CA PRO A 645 3.74 -13.92 3.31
C PRO A 645 5.04 -14.58 3.80
N ASP A 646 6.15 -14.44 3.07
CA ASP A 646 7.46 -14.99 3.45
C ASP A 646 8.01 -14.38 4.75
N ARG A 647 7.73 -13.10 4.98
CA ARG A 647 8.17 -12.39 6.18
C ARG A 647 7.36 -12.87 7.38
N LEU A 648 6.03 -12.94 7.24
CA LEU A 648 5.14 -13.47 8.28
C LEU A 648 5.53 -14.89 8.66
N PHE A 649 5.69 -15.79 7.68
CA PHE A 649 6.12 -17.17 7.90
C PHE A 649 7.43 -17.27 8.69
N ARG A 650 8.49 -16.56 8.25
CA ARG A 650 9.80 -16.60 8.93
C ARG A 650 9.75 -16.09 10.36
N ILE A 651 9.04 -14.99 10.60
CA ILE A 651 8.92 -14.42 11.95
C ILE A 651 8.09 -15.33 12.85
N MET A 652 7.01 -15.93 12.37
CA MET A 652 6.22 -16.89 13.13
C MET A 652 7.09 -18.09 13.55
N GLN A 653 7.78 -18.71 12.59
CA GLN A 653 8.68 -19.83 12.84
C GLN A 653 9.75 -19.46 13.87
N ARG A 654 10.48 -18.36 13.64
CA ARG A 654 11.57 -17.94 14.53
C ARG A 654 11.08 -17.56 15.93
N SER A 655 9.95 -16.87 16.03
CA SER A 655 9.42 -16.46 17.33
C SER A 655 8.98 -17.67 18.14
N MET A 656 8.32 -18.66 17.53
CA MET A 656 7.91 -19.86 18.24
C MET A 656 9.12 -20.72 18.65
N GLU A 657 10.16 -20.82 17.83
CA GLU A 657 11.41 -21.49 18.21
C GLU A 657 12.07 -20.86 19.45
N LEU A 658 12.08 -19.52 19.54
CA LEU A 658 12.62 -18.81 20.70
C LEU A 658 11.68 -18.92 21.91
N PHE A 659 10.37 -18.95 21.68
CA PHE A 659 9.36 -19.16 22.70
C PHE A 659 9.55 -20.52 23.39
N ASP A 660 9.73 -21.58 22.61
CA ASP A 660 9.93 -22.95 23.12
C ASP A 660 11.23 -23.12 23.90
N LYS A 661 12.25 -22.31 23.59
CA LYS A 661 13.52 -22.29 24.32
C LYS A 661 13.45 -21.46 25.61
N GLY A 662 12.33 -20.80 25.90
CA GLY A 662 12.20 -19.87 27.03
C GLY A 662 12.98 -18.55 26.84
N GLU A 663 13.57 -18.30 25.65
CA GLU A 663 14.36 -17.09 25.39
C GLU A 663 13.50 -15.82 25.35
N LEU A 664 12.17 -15.97 25.18
CA LEU A 664 11.23 -14.85 25.14
C LEU A 664 10.64 -14.49 26.52
N ASP A 665 10.89 -15.29 27.56
CA ASP A 665 10.23 -15.13 28.87
C ASP A 665 10.45 -13.76 29.51
N ARG A 666 11.62 -13.17 29.29
CA ARG A 666 11.97 -11.85 29.84
C ARG A 666 11.19 -10.68 29.22
N PHE A 667 10.50 -10.90 28.09
CA PHE A 667 9.74 -9.86 27.41
C PHE A 667 8.28 -9.79 27.88
N TYR A 668 7.86 -10.73 28.72
CA TYR A 668 6.52 -10.76 29.29
C TYR A 668 6.52 -10.21 30.73
N VAL A 669 5.38 -9.64 31.11
CA VAL A 669 5.10 -9.15 32.47
C VAL A 669 3.86 -9.84 33.01
N ASP A 670 3.80 -10.03 34.33
CA ASP A 670 2.71 -10.78 34.98
C ASP A 670 1.43 -9.94 35.13
N ASP A 671 1.55 -8.61 35.26
CA ASP A 671 0.40 -7.71 35.40
C ASP A 671 0.56 -6.42 34.57
N ILE A 672 -0.52 -6.02 33.90
CA ILE A 672 -0.63 -4.82 33.03
C ILE A 672 -1.73 -3.86 33.56
N SER A 673 -2.47 -4.23 34.60
CA SER A 673 -3.65 -3.51 35.10
C SER A 673 -3.39 -2.03 35.45
N ASN A 674 -2.16 -1.69 35.88
CA ASN A 674 -1.77 -0.34 36.29
C ASN A 674 -1.31 0.61 35.15
N LEU A 675 -1.41 0.20 33.87
CA LEU A 675 -0.90 0.97 32.73
C LEU A 675 -1.93 1.87 32.01
N ALA A 676 -3.20 1.84 32.43
CA ALA A 676 -4.28 2.61 31.81
C ALA A 676 -4.03 4.14 31.74
N PRO A 677 -3.48 4.81 32.78
CA PRO A 677 -3.25 6.27 32.74
C PRO A 677 -2.23 6.71 31.66
N CYS A 678 -1.26 5.85 31.32
CA CYS A 678 -0.20 6.18 30.36
C CYS A 678 -0.63 6.10 28.89
N LEU A 679 -1.80 5.53 28.60
CA LEU A 679 -2.35 5.44 27.24
C LEU A 679 -2.95 6.77 26.75
N GLU A 680 -3.43 7.61 27.68
CA GLU A 680 -4.04 8.91 27.36
C GLU A 680 -3.01 9.97 26.91
N GLU A 681 -1.76 9.87 27.37
CA GLU A 681 -0.68 10.82 27.02
C GLU A 681 -0.10 10.63 25.61
N ALA A 682 -0.46 9.55 24.91
CA ALA A 682 0.13 9.14 23.62
C ALA A 682 -0.93 8.87 22.54
N PRO A 683 -1.74 9.87 22.14
CA PRO A 683 -2.77 9.69 21.13
C PRO A 683 -2.16 9.25 19.79
N MET A 684 -2.75 8.21 19.20
CA MET A 684 -2.35 7.66 17.90
C MET A 684 -3.10 8.29 16.72
N HIS A 685 -4.23 8.94 17.02
CA HIS A 685 -4.97 9.78 16.09
C HIS A 685 -4.63 11.24 16.35
N TYR A 686 -4.33 11.95 15.27
CA TYR A 686 -4.41 13.39 15.28
C TYR A 686 -5.90 13.73 15.12
N VAL A 687 -6.63 13.81 16.23
CA VAL A 687 -8.01 14.31 16.26
C VAL A 687 -8.01 15.45 17.26
N GLU A 688 -8.17 16.67 16.76
CA GLU A 688 -8.59 17.76 17.62
C GLU A 688 -10.06 17.49 17.95
N SER A 689 -10.37 17.24 19.22
CA SER A 689 -11.74 17.09 19.68
C SER A 689 -12.50 18.40 19.39
N THR A 690 -13.26 18.46 18.30
CA THR A 690 -14.44 19.33 18.25
C THR A 690 -15.57 18.61 18.97
N PRO A 691 -16.11 19.14 20.08
CA PRO A 691 -17.35 18.63 20.63
C PRO A 691 -18.48 19.09 19.70
N ASN A 692 -18.85 18.25 18.73
CA ASN A 692 -20.21 18.30 18.19
C ASN A 692 -21.02 17.25 18.94
N THR A 693 -21.36 17.58 20.19
CA THR A 693 -22.52 17.01 20.86
C THR A 693 -23.76 17.37 20.04
N THR A 694 -24.11 16.49 19.11
CA THR A 694 -25.52 16.16 18.85
C THR A 694 -25.65 14.67 19.08
N GLU A 695 -25.48 14.29 20.34
CA GLU A 695 -26.15 13.10 20.87
C GLU A 695 -27.65 13.34 20.73
N THR A 696 -28.25 12.89 19.63
CA THR A 696 -29.63 12.36 19.73
C THR A 696 -29.52 11.00 20.41
N ALA A 697 -29.32 11.06 21.72
CA ALA A 697 -29.58 9.95 22.62
C ALA A 697 -31.09 9.73 22.64
N SER A 698 -31.61 8.89 21.75
CA SER A 698 -32.90 8.24 21.97
C SER A 698 -32.66 7.10 22.96
N LEU A 699 -32.64 7.44 24.25
CA LEU A 699 -32.81 6.50 25.35
C LEU A 699 -34.20 5.87 25.22
N ILE A 700 -34.24 4.65 24.68
CA ILE A 700 -35.36 3.74 24.89
C ILE A 700 -35.22 3.20 26.31
N SER A 701 -36.03 3.76 27.21
CA SER A 701 -36.27 3.19 28.54
C SER A 701 -37.10 1.90 28.38
N TYR A 702 -36.53 0.78 28.82
CA TYR A 702 -37.29 -0.44 29.10
C TYR A 702 -37.64 -0.48 30.60
N GLY A 703 -38.95 -0.40 30.88
CA GLY A 703 -39.62 -1.19 31.93
C GLY A 703 -39.91 -0.52 33.28
N ALA A 704 -41.21 -0.35 33.60
CA ALA A 704 -41.91 -1.10 34.67
C ALA A 704 -43.25 -0.42 35.06
N ALA A 705 -44.36 -1.01 34.61
CA ALA A 705 -45.62 -1.26 35.34
C ALA A 705 -46.61 -1.93 34.38
#